data_AF-A0A946X104-F1
#
_entry.id   AF-A0A946X104-F1
#
_cell.length_a   1.000
_cell.length_b   1.000
_cell.length_c   1.000
_cell.angle_alpha   90.00
_cell.angle_beta   90.00
_cell.angle_gamma   90.00
#
_symmetry.space_group_name_H-M   'P 1'
#
loop_
_entity.id
_entity.type
_entity.pdbx_description
1 polymer ?
#
loop_
_entity_poly.entity_id
_entity_poly.type
_entity_poly.pdbx_seq_one_letter_code
_entity_poly.pdbx_strand_id
1 'polypeptide(L)'
;MRFTPIRDLAPTATAFEPSRAVLVHDEVSEWFESAPGDPYRRRANLAIQHLAAFGRTNVVKTVRGSNRGWRRAPLGGQGGYHYYLWWAPSDAPPVRDLDTPSGTILVRKVRHHDETDQLLEAGDVGRQYRPAEPLRLVFDDSMGAAYTTEQTQYARLPQPVRQFRGHPGSGKTTTLWLSALWVDAADVLYLTRHRGLADSSREYLRTFAPRGTSVRVETLDGLLSTILGSAHAPQALNHYRDRFRRLPLYEDTGAWRGKTGLLYDELYAHAFGRALPFEFRGLRADGVVVDPDAYAAARAPVLGEDAAERAATVIRTLANRDTDWLDLFPQPVTARRALDALTEGGLPDTIADVGAIFVDEIQDLTPVEYLLILRIAAMLGERAGTRPAVAVAGDEGQVVTPSAFDWGEFGEVADRELSGSQAHVLPQNVRSPYAIAQVVNNTWGLYRSVSKRTRPTGYARARREYHTAAHVMYANCDTTEELGRLVSHIAALPGAAVVYPGYEIPREYAAFADALMLPEDIKGLERQTVAVVDPGAHIAGVGSGAQGGQLNGPEELWAKLLVDRLRVCLSRATEDLLLIDNQADVATGDGVRALCRDVPGFHETTPDELEAFLAHHRYDAEELVQRYLSDAHSFVQSDQWATASRTAGRAVDLLGDPEDPGSVQDGSLRRETHTAASEIAFRTACAQGLRPDDDVLLREAEDGFGLAGEDASVEVVRLFRARLAASEDDPDPADMARLGNLLPDAVPGLRPLAEGAISQWLDDIPALDDAVPRPARTQLIAAIYGLATGPSAGVYSSDERVTRALEPAFGADALQDILTTRDTLRDAEALLSSEIQARERAEFDLEATRADMAATQADLEGERVRIREVEQLWADAEKATEAAKAELEQARQRVADVEDNVTEMLEERGFREQELLTVQGELDEAEGERDEHAGRIAELEAEGEGLRERVQQVGGDTRKALEERAARRKLDASLAEAVVAREDAEKRARALEFEAERLRDERLELGEATDRAADLDALLALAEEEREDAVRGRAKAEKRVVAIQQERDRLREQLEAATVENAALAQAAAAIPVAAQAEPVQGPSGCLGRLGLLALAFIAAVAAALA
;
A
#
# COMPACT_ATOMS: atom_id res chain seq x y z
N MET A 1 -26.22 -7.55 -24.27
CA MET A 1 -26.44 -7.57 -22.80
C MET A 1 -26.76 -6.15 -22.34
N ARG A 2 -27.77 -5.96 -21.49
CA ARG A 2 -28.17 -4.64 -20.99
C ARG A 2 -27.10 -4.13 -20.02
N PHE A 3 -26.51 -2.99 -20.37
CA PHE A 3 -25.49 -2.29 -19.60
C PHE A 3 -26.15 -1.53 -18.45
N THR A 4 -25.71 -1.80 -17.23
CA THR A 4 -26.03 -0.98 -16.06
C THR A 4 -25.03 0.19 -16.02
N PRO A 5 -25.46 1.45 -15.83
CA PRO A 5 -24.54 2.58 -15.73
C PRO A 5 -23.75 2.49 -14.42
N ILE A 6 -22.42 2.37 -14.54
CA ILE A 6 -21.46 2.39 -13.44
C ILE A 6 -21.30 3.85 -12.98
N ARG A 7 -22.19 4.31 -12.09
CA ARG A 7 -21.99 5.58 -11.36
C ARG A 7 -21.97 5.42 -9.83
N ASP A 8 -22.30 4.25 -9.29
CA ASP A 8 -22.48 4.04 -7.84
C ASP A 8 -21.62 2.92 -7.23
N LEU A 9 -20.51 2.52 -7.87
CA LEU A 9 -19.55 1.58 -7.27
C LEU A 9 -18.21 2.28 -7.03
N ALA A 10 -18.14 3.07 -5.96
CA ALA A 10 -16.93 3.02 -5.17
C ALA A 10 -16.84 1.60 -4.59
N PRO A 11 -15.68 0.91 -4.61
CA PRO A 11 -15.51 -0.33 -3.85
C PRO A 11 -16.03 -0.08 -2.43
N THR A 12 -16.93 -0.91 -1.93
CA THR A 12 -17.47 -0.80 -0.58
C THR A 12 -16.30 -0.83 0.40
N ALA A 13 -15.97 0.36 0.90
CA ALA A 13 -14.73 0.63 1.59
C ALA A 13 -14.72 -0.08 2.94
N THR A 14 -13.91 -1.13 3.04
CA THR A 14 -13.29 -1.50 4.30
C THR A 14 -11.80 -1.68 4.00
N ALA A 15 -10.95 -0.89 4.65
CA ALA A 15 -9.55 -0.69 4.29
C ALA A 15 -8.66 -1.84 4.77
N PHE A 16 -7.73 -2.31 3.94
CA PHE A 16 -6.63 -3.15 4.44
C PHE A 16 -5.86 -2.37 5.52
N GLU A 17 -5.25 -3.09 6.45
CA GLU A 17 -4.41 -2.43 7.44
C GLU A 17 -3.12 -1.97 6.78
N PRO A 18 -2.84 -0.66 6.77
CA PRO A 18 -1.59 -0.20 6.23
C PRO A 18 -0.45 -0.87 7.00
N SER A 19 0.64 -1.21 6.30
CA SER A 19 1.84 -1.75 6.94
C SER A 19 2.35 -0.84 8.08
N ARG A 20 2.03 0.46 8.00
CA ARG A 20 2.38 1.50 8.96
C ARG A 20 1.23 2.49 9.13
N ALA A 21 0.92 2.85 10.38
CA ALA A 21 -0.05 3.91 10.66
C ALA A 21 0.54 5.29 10.32
N VAL A 22 -0.18 6.09 9.54
CA VAL A 22 0.18 7.48 9.27
C VAL A 22 -0.91 8.39 9.82
N LEU A 23 -0.53 9.31 10.70
CA LEU A 23 -1.41 10.31 11.30
C LEU A 23 -1.11 11.68 10.71
N VAL A 24 -2.13 12.36 10.19
CA VAL A 24 -2.00 13.68 9.57
C VAL A 24 -2.66 14.74 10.45
N HIS A 25 -1.91 15.78 10.78
CA HIS A 25 -2.40 16.88 11.61
C HIS A 25 -3.43 17.74 10.84
N ASP A 26 -4.45 18.27 11.53
CA ASP A 26 -5.55 19.05 10.95
C ASP A 26 -5.07 20.26 10.12
N GLU A 27 -4.06 21.00 10.60
CA GLU A 27 -3.38 22.06 9.83
C GLU A 27 -2.85 21.62 8.44
N VAL A 28 -2.52 20.34 8.23
CA VAL A 28 -2.12 19.84 6.91
C VAL A 28 -3.35 19.71 6.01
N SER A 29 -4.47 19.23 6.55
CA SER A 29 -5.76 19.17 5.86
C SER A 29 -6.25 20.58 5.50
N GLU A 30 -6.17 21.53 6.43
CA GLU A 30 -6.46 22.95 6.18
C GLU A 30 -5.53 23.55 5.13
N TRP A 31 -4.25 23.15 5.12
CA TRP A 31 -3.32 23.55 4.08
C TRP A 31 -3.74 23.00 2.72
N PHE A 32 -4.20 21.75 2.62
CA PHE A 32 -4.73 21.21 1.36
C PHE A 32 -5.91 22.01 0.81
N GLU A 33 -6.78 22.55 1.67
CA GLU A 33 -7.92 23.39 1.28
C GLU A 33 -7.50 24.80 0.84
N SER A 34 -6.43 25.34 1.43
CA SER A 34 -5.96 26.72 1.22
C SER A 34 -4.75 26.85 0.28
N ALA A 35 -4.14 25.74 -0.14
CA ALA A 35 -2.84 25.70 -0.79
C ALA A 35 -2.76 26.42 -2.16
N PRO A 36 -1.57 26.96 -2.51
CA PRO A 36 -1.33 27.64 -3.77
C PRO A 36 -1.23 26.65 -4.95
N GLY A 37 -2.36 26.24 -5.52
CA GLY A 37 -2.43 25.46 -6.77
C GLY A 37 -2.16 23.95 -6.62
N ASP A 38 -2.64 23.18 -7.60
CA ASP A 38 -2.62 21.70 -7.67
C ASP A 38 -1.24 20.98 -7.49
N PRO A 39 -0.08 21.54 -7.91
CA PRO A 39 1.17 20.76 -7.98
C PRO A 39 1.78 20.41 -6.62
N TYR A 40 1.64 21.31 -5.65
CA TYR A 40 2.16 21.08 -4.29
C TYR A 40 1.26 20.10 -3.54
N ARG A 41 -0.06 20.19 -3.75
CA ARG A 41 -1.05 19.26 -3.19
C ARG A 41 -0.78 17.84 -3.70
N ARG A 42 -0.60 17.66 -5.02
CA ARG A 42 -0.22 16.36 -5.60
C ARG A 42 1.02 15.75 -4.95
N ARG A 43 2.09 16.54 -4.78
CA ARG A 43 3.34 16.07 -4.16
C ARG A 43 3.21 15.77 -2.67
N ALA A 44 2.45 16.59 -1.94
CA ALA A 44 2.18 16.33 -0.53
C ALA A 44 1.41 15.01 -0.36
N ASN A 45 0.39 14.77 -1.18
CA ASN A 45 -0.34 13.50 -1.17
C ASN A 45 0.58 12.32 -1.52
N LEU A 46 1.37 12.41 -2.60
CA LEU A 46 2.34 11.37 -2.96
C LEU A 46 3.36 11.11 -1.83
N ALA A 47 3.84 12.15 -1.14
CA ALA A 47 4.72 12.00 0.01
C ALA A 47 4.04 11.24 1.16
N ILE A 48 2.78 11.56 1.47
CA ILE A 48 2.00 10.84 2.49
C ILE A 48 1.75 9.39 2.07
N GLN A 49 1.46 9.13 0.79
CA GLN A 49 1.34 7.75 0.28
C GLN A 49 2.64 6.96 0.41
N HIS A 50 3.79 7.59 0.14
CA HIS A 50 5.09 6.96 0.32
C HIS A 50 5.39 6.68 1.79
N LEU A 51 5.00 7.58 2.71
CA LEU A 51 5.12 7.32 4.16
C LEU A 51 4.25 6.12 4.57
N ALA A 52 3.03 6.01 4.05
CA ALA A 52 2.13 4.89 4.34
C ALA A 52 2.61 3.55 3.76
N ALA A 53 3.15 3.56 2.54
CA ALA A 53 3.70 2.36 1.91
C ALA A 53 5.05 1.98 2.52
N PHE A 54 6.02 2.88 2.43
CA PHE A 54 7.45 2.61 2.60
C PHE A 54 8.02 3.10 3.95
N GLY A 55 7.23 3.83 4.75
CA GLY A 55 7.69 4.46 5.99
C GLY A 55 8.58 5.70 5.80
N ARG A 56 8.85 6.09 4.55
CA ARG A 56 9.74 7.19 4.19
C ARG A 56 9.38 7.79 2.84
N THR A 57 9.91 8.97 2.54
CA THR A 57 9.84 9.61 1.22
C THR A 57 11.14 9.44 0.45
N ASN A 58 11.12 9.61 -0.88
CA ASN A 58 12.31 9.44 -1.74
C ASN A 58 13.45 10.41 -1.39
N VAL A 59 13.10 11.59 -0.88
CA VAL A 59 14.04 12.57 -0.35
C VAL A 59 13.59 12.96 1.04
N VAL A 60 14.49 12.86 2.01
CA VAL A 60 14.29 13.25 3.39
C VAL A 60 15.40 14.21 3.76
N LYS A 61 15.04 15.39 4.24
CA LYS A 61 15.98 16.33 4.84
C LYS A 61 15.71 16.42 6.32
N THR A 62 16.75 16.30 7.12
CA THR A 62 16.68 16.45 8.56
C THR A 62 16.70 17.92 8.97
N VAL A 63 16.53 18.17 10.27
CA VAL A 63 16.51 19.49 10.88
C VAL A 63 17.45 19.51 12.08
N ARG A 64 18.23 20.59 12.19
CA ARG A 64 19.16 20.82 13.32
C ARG A 64 18.54 21.81 14.32
N GLY A 65 19.14 21.91 15.50
CA GLY A 65 18.76 22.90 16.51
C GLY A 65 17.49 22.52 17.26
N SER A 66 16.63 23.50 17.53
CA SER A 66 15.41 23.35 18.36
C SER A 66 14.38 22.37 17.78
N ASN A 67 14.43 22.11 16.47
CA ASN A 67 13.55 21.19 15.74
C ASN A 67 14.20 19.81 15.47
N ARG A 68 15.29 19.47 16.15
CA ARG A 68 15.98 18.19 15.96
C ARG A 68 15.02 17.00 16.10
N GLY A 69 15.11 16.05 15.17
CA GLY A 69 14.26 14.86 15.09
C GLY A 69 13.04 15.02 14.17
N TRP A 70 12.68 16.24 13.77
CA TRP A 70 11.74 16.43 12.66
C TRP A 70 12.44 16.13 11.32
N ARG A 71 11.68 15.51 10.41
CA ARG A 71 12.07 15.21 9.04
C ARG A 71 11.27 16.07 8.06
N ARG A 72 11.85 16.39 6.91
CA ARG A 72 11.27 17.26 5.88
C ARG A 72 11.33 16.59 4.52
N ALA A 73 10.17 16.33 3.92
CA ALA A 73 10.07 15.90 2.53
C ALA A 73 9.88 17.12 1.62
N PRO A 74 10.76 17.34 0.62
CA PRO A 74 10.65 18.50 -0.27
C PRO A 74 9.41 18.42 -1.18
N LEU A 75 8.66 19.53 -1.25
CA LEU A 75 7.50 19.69 -2.12
C LEU A 75 7.74 20.65 -3.30
N GLY A 76 8.98 21.15 -3.51
CA GLY A 76 9.43 21.99 -4.65
C GLY A 76 9.05 23.49 -4.63
N GLY A 77 9.23 24.21 -5.76
CA GLY A 77 9.03 25.67 -5.87
C GLY A 77 9.70 26.37 -7.09
N GLN A 78 9.31 27.61 -7.43
CA GLN A 78 9.99 28.39 -8.50
C GLN A 78 11.46 28.69 -8.16
N GLY A 79 12.38 27.91 -8.73
CA GLY A 79 13.82 28.08 -8.53
C GLY A 79 14.41 27.34 -7.32
N GLY A 80 13.68 26.39 -6.69
CA GLY A 80 14.18 25.72 -5.50
C GLY A 80 13.15 24.91 -4.71
N TYR A 81 13.53 24.54 -3.49
CA TYR A 81 12.68 23.87 -2.51
C TYR A 81 11.98 24.90 -1.61
N HIS A 82 10.85 25.46 -2.04
CA HIS A 82 10.15 26.48 -1.26
C HIS A 82 9.32 25.90 -0.13
N TYR A 83 8.68 24.75 -0.34
CA TYR A 83 7.83 24.09 0.66
C TYR A 83 8.34 22.70 1.02
N TYR A 84 8.12 22.32 2.28
CA TYR A 84 8.45 21.01 2.84
C TYR A 84 7.28 20.46 3.64
N LEU A 85 7.02 19.15 3.51
CA LEU A 85 6.15 18.39 4.40
C LEU A 85 6.98 17.94 5.61
N TRP A 86 6.58 18.34 6.81
CA TRP A 86 7.24 18.02 8.06
C TRP A 86 6.58 16.81 8.71
N TRP A 87 7.39 15.83 9.09
CA TRP A 87 6.93 14.58 9.66
C TRP A 87 7.97 13.98 10.61
N ALA A 88 7.56 13.02 11.44
CA ALA A 88 8.45 12.29 12.34
C ALA A 88 7.90 10.89 12.64
N PRO A 89 8.74 9.84 12.74
CA PRO A 89 8.31 8.56 13.30
C PRO A 89 8.03 8.72 14.81
N SER A 90 7.17 7.88 15.37
CA SER A 90 6.64 7.98 16.74
C SER A 90 7.71 7.99 17.82
N ASP A 91 8.91 7.45 17.57
CA ASP A 91 10.01 7.42 18.52
C ASP A 91 11.08 8.49 18.28
N ALA A 92 10.86 9.41 17.34
CA ALA A 92 11.75 10.53 17.13
C ALA A 92 11.66 11.53 18.30
N PRO A 93 12.76 12.22 18.66
CA PRO A 93 12.83 13.14 19.80
C PRO A 93 11.66 14.13 19.97
N PRO A 94 11.09 14.78 18.93
CA PRO A 94 10.01 15.74 19.11
C PRO A 94 8.65 15.11 19.43
N VAL A 95 8.48 13.80 19.21
CA VAL A 95 7.20 13.10 19.30
C VAL A 95 7.23 11.84 20.19
N ARG A 96 8.42 11.39 20.64
CA ARG A 96 8.60 10.17 21.43
C ARG A 96 7.82 10.10 22.74
N ASP A 97 7.52 11.27 23.31
CA ASP A 97 6.78 11.38 24.58
C ASP A 97 5.26 11.47 24.33
N LEU A 98 4.81 11.40 23.07
CA LEU A 98 3.40 11.34 22.70
C LEU A 98 2.89 9.90 22.76
N ASP A 99 1.66 9.74 23.25
CA ASP A 99 0.97 8.45 23.32
C ASP A 99 0.58 7.97 21.92
N THR A 100 1.53 7.31 21.24
CA THR A 100 1.38 6.80 19.87
C THR A 100 1.92 5.38 19.78
N PRO A 101 1.23 4.47 19.05
CA PRO A 101 1.74 3.13 18.82
C PRO A 101 3.10 3.16 18.15
N SER A 102 3.98 2.23 18.54
CA SER A 102 5.26 2.01 17.90
C SER A 102 5.10 1.81 16.39
N GLY A 103 5.95 2.49 15.60
CA GLY A 103 5.91 2.41 14.13
C GLY A 103 4.92 3.36 13.46
N THR A 104 4.22 4.20 14.23
CA THR A 104 3.37 5.27 13.68
C THR A 104 4.20 6.41 13.12
N ILE A 105 3.76 7.03 12.02
CA ILE A 105 4.37 8.22 11.44
C ILE A 105 3.42 9.41 11.60
N LEU A 106 3.90 10.49 12.19
CA LEU A 106 3.15 11.72 12.36
C LEU A 106 3.54 12.73 11.27
N VAL A 107 2.56 13.19 10.49
CA VAL A 107 2.69 14.26 9.50
C VAL A 107 2.13 15.54 10.10
N ARG A 108 3.04 16.47 10.44
CA ARG A 108 2.71 17.60 11.30
C ARG A 108 2.25 18.85 10.56
N LYS A 109 2.97 19.27 9.52
CA LYS A 109 2.71 20.56 8.85
C LYS A 109 3.40 20.67 7.48
N VAL A 110 2.85 21.49 6.58
CA VAL A 110 3.60 22.00 5.41
C VAL A 110 4.12 23.40 5.70
N ARG A 111 5.44 23.62 5.56
CA ARG A 111 6.11 24.90 5.89
C ARG A 111 6.98 25.42 4.74
N HIS A 112 7.20 26.73 4.72
CA HIS A 112 8.18 27.35 3.84
C HIS A 112 9.61 27.11 4.34
N HIS A 113 10.60 27.10 3.45
CA HIS A 113 12.00 26.83 3.82
C HIS A 113 12.59 27.84 4.80
N ASP A 114 12.13 29.09 4.76
CA ASP A 114 12.51 30.16 5.71
C ASP A 114 12.01 29.91 7.15
N GLU A 115 11.06 28.99 7.33
CA GLU A 115 10.47 28.67 8.63
C GLU A 115 11.17 27.49 9.33
N THR A 116 12.32 27.05 8.79
CA THR A 116 13.03 25.86 9.29
C THR A 116 13.53 26.03 10.73
N ASP A 117 13.99 27.23 11.09
CA ASP A 117 14.53 27.51 12.42
C ASP A 117 13.45 27.88 13.45
N GLN A 118 12.20 28.03 13.02
CA GLN A 118 11.08 28.33 13.92
C GLN A 118 10.62 27.05 14.61
N LEU A 119 10.56 27.03 15.94
CA LEU A 119 10.15 25.85 16.71
C LEU A 119 8.82 25.27 16.18
N LEU A 120 8.75 23.95 16.03
CA LEU A 120 7.56 23.20 15.66
C LEU A 120 7.14 22.33 16.83
N GLU A 121 6.06 22.72 17.48
CA GLU A 121 5.42 21.92 18.50
C GLU A 121 4.71 20.72 17.87
N ALA A 122 4.75 19.57 18.53
CA ALA A 122 4.20 18.34 18.01
C ALA A 122 2.66 18.31 17.97
N GLY A 123 1.99 19.08 18.82
CA GLY A 123 0.53 19.05 18.95
C GLY A 123 0.02 17.84 19.73
N ASP A 124 -1.30 17.75 19.88
CA ASP A 124 -2.02 16.69 20.59
C ASP A 124 -2.54 15.65 19.59
N VAL A 125 -2.11 14.39 19.76
CA VAL A 125 -2.40 13.28 18.85
C VAL A 125 -3.90 12.95 18.80
N GLY A 126 -4.58 12.86 19.94
CA GLY A 126 -6.01 12.50 19.96
C GLY A 126 -6.88 13.59 19.33
N ARG A 127 -6.53 14.85 19.57
CA ARG A 127 -7.38 15.97 19.15
C ARG A 127 -7.12 16.45 17.74
N GLN A 128 -5.85 16.53 17.36
CA GLN A 128 -5.40 17.31 16.19
C GLN A 128 -4.89 16.45 15.05
N TYR A 129 -4.79 15.13 15.23
CA TYR A 129 -4.37 14.22 14.18
C TYR A 129 -5.49 13.28 13.76
N ARG A 130 -5.51 12.96 12.46
CA ARG A 130 -6.44 12.00 11.86
C ARG A 130 -5.67 10.93 11.08
N PRO A 131 -6.11 9.67 11.13
CA PRO A 131 -5.53 8.63 10.28
C PRO A 131 -5.61 9.00 8.80
N ALA A 132 -4.49 8.86 8.09
CA ALA A 132 -4.45 8.97 6.64
C ALA A 132 -4.99 7.68 6.02
N GLU A 133 -6.31 7.60 5.87
CA GLU A 133 -6.95 6.42 5.27
C GLU A 133 -6.42 6.15 3.86
N PRO A 134 -5.85 4.95 3.57
CA PRO A 134 -5.21 4.66 2.30
C PRO A 134 -6.08 4.95 1.07
N LEU A 135 -7.38 4.61 1.13
CA LEU A 135 -8.31 4.85 0.02
C LEU A 135 -8.60 6.33 -0.19
N ARG A 136 -8.61 7.15 0.88
CA ARG A 136 -8.77 8.61 0.74
C ARG A 136 -7.53 9.21 0.08
N LEU A 137 -6.32 8.77 0.43
CA LEU A 137 -5.10 9.25 -0.24
C LEU A 137 -5.12 9.01 -1.75
N VAL A 138 -5.70 7.89 -2.20
CA VAL A 138 -5.74 7.52 -3.63
C VAL A 138 -6.94 8.14 -4.35
N PHE A 139 -8.11 8.22 -3.72
CA PHE A 139 -9.38 8.52 -4.39
C PHE A 139 -10.07 9.82 -3.95
N ASP A 140 -9.59 10.49 -2.90
CA ASP A 140 -10.15 11.75 -2.40
C ASP A 140 -9.37 12.96 -2.93
N ASP A 141 -9.97 13.68 -3.89
CA ASP A 141 -9.38 14.88 -4.49
C ASP A 141 -9.24 16.06 -3.49
N SER A 142 -9.89 16.02 -2.32
CA SER A 142 -9.73 17.04 -1.28
C SER A 142 -8.31 17.06 -0.71
N MET A 143 -7.64 15.90 -0.69
CA MET A 143 -6.23 15.75 -0.33
C MET A 143 -5.28 16.02 -1.52
N GLY A 144 -5.81 16.57 -2.63
CA GLY A 144 -5.08 16.80 -3.88
C GLY A 144 -4.90 15.51 -4.69
N ALA A 145 -5.21 15.55 -5.98
CA ALA A 145 -5.10 14.36 -6.82
C ALA A 145 -3.63 13.94 -6.99
N ALA A 146 -3.26 12.80 -6.38
CA ALA A 146 -1.90 12.24 -6.45
C ALA A 146 -1.48 11.84 -7.88
N TYR A 147 -2.47 11.62 -8.75
CA TYR A 147 -2.31 11.13 -10.11
C TYR A 147 -2.86 12.12 -11.13
N THR A 148 -2.33 12.12 -12.35
CA THR A 148 -2.88 12.96 -13.42
C THR A 148 -4.23 12.42 -13.89
N THR A 149 -5.03 13.30 -14.51
CA THR A 149 -6.32 12.91 -15.11
C THR A 149 -6.18 11.73 -16.07
N GLU A 150 -5.13 11.71 -16.90
CA GLU A 150 -4.88 10.63 -17.86
C GLU A 150 -4.56 9.31 -17.16
N GLN A 151 -3.74 9.32 -16.10
CA GLN A 151 -3.44 8.10 -15.33
C GLN A 151 -4.70 7.50 -14.73
N THR A 152 -5.51 8.33 -14.05
CA THR A 152 -6.77 7.90 -13.44
C THR A 152 -7.78 7.40 -14.48
N GLN A 153 -7.89 8.07 -15.63
CA GLN A 153 -8.78 7.66 -16.71
C GLN A 153 -8.35 6.32 -17.32
N TYR A 154 -7.08 6.18 -17.69
CA TYR A 154 -6.58 5.00 -18.40
C TYR A 154 -6.54 3.76 -17.51
N ALA A 155 -6.28 3.93 -16.21
CA ALA A 155 -6.27 2.83 -15.25
C ALA A 155 -7.62 2.09 -15.13
N ARG A 156 -8.73 2.77 -15.44
CA ARG A 156 -10.12 2.27 -15.27
C ARG A 156 -10.75 1.72 -16.55
N LEU A 157 -10.06 1.79 -17.69
CA LEU A 157 -10.67 1.38 -18.96
C LEU A 157 -10.94 -0.14 -18.99
N PRO A 158 -12.10 -0.61 -19.47
CA PRO A 158 -12.51 -2.02 -19.40
C PRO A 158 -11.95 -2.88 -20.54
N GLN A 159 -10.80 -2.49 -21.11
CA GLN A 159 -10.25 -3.13 -22.30
C GLN A 159 -9.54 -4.45 -21.94
N PRO A 160 -9.59 -5.48 -22.81
CA PRO A 160 -8.95 -6.76 -22.54
C PRO A 160 -7.44 -6.63 -22.28
N VAL A 161 -6.76 -5.85 -23.12
CA VAL A 161 -5.33 -5.56 -22.99
C VAL A 161 -5.11 -4.06 -23.10
N ARG A 162 -4.63 -3.45 -22.00
CA ARG A 162 -4.24 -2.04 -21.94
C ARG A 162 -2.73 -1.91 -22.07
N GLN A 163 -2.26 -1.00 -22.91
CA GLN A 163 -0.83 -0.71 -23.07
C GLN A 163 -0.53 0.72 -22.62
N PHE A 164 0.14 0.88 -21.49
CA PHE A 164 0.55 2.18 -20.97
C PHE A 164 1.94 2.54 -21.51
N ARG A 165 1.96 3.47 -22.47
CA ARG A 165 3.18 3.94 -23.14
C ARG A 165 3.53 5.33 -22.63
N GLY A 166 4.79 5.62 -22.42
CA GLY A 166 5.18 6.96 -22.00
C GLY A 166 6.66 7.11 -21.75
N HIS A 167 7.11 8.35 -21.70
CA HIS A 167 8.50 8.73 -21.47
C HIS A 167 9.03 8.30 -20.10
N PRO A 168 10.36 8.39 -19.88
CA PRO A 168 10.92 8.21 -18.55
C PRO A 168 10.28 9.23 -17.59
N GLY A 169 9.80 8.75 -16.45
CA GLY A 169 9.11 9.59 -15.48
C GLY A 169 7.65 9.92 -15.77
N SER A 170 7.00 9.29 -16.75
CA SER A 170 5.59 9.56 -17.06
C SER A 170 4.55 8.89 -16.15
N GLY A 171 4.99 8.22 -15.08
CA GLY A 171 4.10 7.52 -14.16
C GLY A 171 3.44 6.27 -14.77
N LYS A 172 4.20 5.48 -15.53
CA LYS A 172 3.78 4.17 -16.07
C LYS A 172 3.46 3.16 -14.97
N THR A 173 4.44 2.88 -14.12
CA THR A 173 4.34 2.02 -12.94
C THR A 173 3.17 2.42 -12.02
N THR A 174 3.05 3.72 -11.71
CA THR A 174 1.94 4.23 -10.88
C THR A 174 0.58 4.04 -11.53
N THR A 175 0.48 4.12 -12.87
CA THR A 175 -0.75 3.80 -13.60
C THR A 175 -1.08 2.30 -13.53
N LEU A 176 -0.07 1.41 -13.57
CA LEU A 176 -0.28 -0.03 -13.34
C LEU A 176 -0.75 -0.31 -11.91
N TRP A 177 -0.15 0.33 -10.90
CA TRP A 177 -0.61 0.21 -9.52
C TRP A 177 -2.07 0.66 -9.41
N LEU A 178 -2.42 1.82 -9.95
CA LEU A 178 -3.81 2.28 -10.02
C LEU A 178 -4.74 1.26 -10.71
N SER A 179 -4.30 0.63 -11.80
CA SER A 179 -5.09 -0.42 -12.45
C SER A 179 -5.35 -1.61 -11.53
N ALA A 180 -4.39 -1.98 -10.67
CA ALA A 180 -4.57 -3.01 -9.66
C ALA A 180 -5.51 -2.58 -8.52
N LEU A 181 -5.58 -1.29 -8.20
CA LEU A 181 -6.51 -0.78 -7.20
C LEU A 181 -7.96 -0.68 -7.72
N TRP A 182 -8.15 -0.56 -9.04
CA TRP A 182 -9.47 -0.42 -9.68
C TRP A 182 -10.03 -1.72 -10.25
N VAL A 183 -9.24 -2.79 -10.30
CA VAL A 183 -9.69 -4.05 -10.91
C VAL A 183 -10.60 -4.80 -9.94
N ASP A 184 -11.72 -5.28 -10.46
CA ASP A 184 -12.65 -6.15 -9.73
C ASP A 184 -12.18 -7.61 -9.89
N ALA A 185 -11.10 -7.96 -9.20
CA ALA A 185 -10.53 -9.30 -9.19
C ALA A 185 -10.10 -9.70 -7.77
N ALA A 186 -10.42 -10.94 -7.37
CA ALA A 186 -9.99 -11.50 -6.10
C ALA A 186 -8.48 -11.79 -6.09
N ASP A 187 -7.94 -12.28 -7.20
CA ASP A 187 -6.51 -12.57 -7.34
C ASP A 187 -5.89 -11.78 -8.50
N VAL A 188 -4.83 -11.03 -8.20
CA VAL A 188 -4.08 -10.20 -9.13
C VAL A 188 -2.62 -10.65 -9.18
N LEU A 189 -2.11 -10.90 -10.38
CA LEU A 189 -0.70 -11.18 -10.62
C LEU A 189 -0.02 -9.93 -11.19
N TYR A 190 0.91 -9.35 -10.45
CA TYR A 190 1.78 -8.27 -10.90
C TYR A 190 3.18 -8.82 -11.20
N LEU A 191 3.63 -8.63 -12.43
CA LEU A 191 4.90 -9.12 -12.95
C LEU A 191 5.83 -7.97 -13.29
N THR A 192 7.11 -8.14 -12.94
CA THR A 192 8.18 -7.27 -13.38
C THR A 192 9.46 -8.08 -13.62
N ARG A 193 10.46 -7.49 -14.26
CA ARG A 193 11.77 -8.13 -14.43
C ARG A 193 12.71 -7.91 -13.25
N HIS A 194 12.57 -6.78 -12.55
CA HIS A 194 13.53 -6.33 -11.54
C HIS A 194 13.03 -6.62 -10.14
N ARG A 195 13.84 -7.32 -9.32
CA ARG A 195 13.50 -7.65 -7.92
C ARG A 195 13.15 -6.41 -7.10
N GLY A 196 13.90 -5.33 -7.25
CA GLY A 196 13.64 -4.09 -6.51
C GLY A 196 12.32 -3.40 -6.81
N LEU A 197 11.91 -3.42 -8.09
CA LEU A 197 10.60 -2.95 -8.48
C LEU A 197 9.50 -3.90 -7.99
N ALA A 198 9.77 -5.21 -7.91
CA ALA A 198 8.83 -6.18 -7.34
C ALA A 198 8.62 -5.91 -5.84
N ASP A 199 9.69 -5.70 -5.08
CA ASP A 199 9.61 -5.41 -3.64
C ASP A 199 8.87 -4.10 -3.37
N SER A 200 9.22 -3.03 -4.09
CA SER A 200 8.56 -1.73 -3.96
C SER A 200 7.08 -1.80 -4.37
N SER A 201 6.75 -2.54 -5.44
CA SER A 201 5.36 -2.73 -5.86
C SER A 201 4.57 -3.57 -4.87
N ARG A 202 5.20 -4.58 -4.25
CA ARG A 202 4.59 -5.41 -3.21
C ARG A 202 4.23 -4.59 -1.99
N GLU A 203 5.15 -3.76 -1.51
CA GLU A 203 4.92 -2.89 -0.36
C GLU A 203 3.81 -1.87 -0.66
N TYR A 204 3.84 -1.24 -1.84
CA TYR A 204 2.78 -0.32 -2.27
C TYR A 204 1.41 -1.01 -2.35
N LEU A 205 1.31 -2.12 -3.08
CA LEU A 205 0.04 -2.81 -3.32
C LEU A 205 -0.50 -3.47 -2.04
N ARG A 206 0.36 -3.93 -1.14
CA ARG A 206 -0.06 -4.42 0.18
C ARG A 206 -0.71 -3.31 1.02
N THR A 207 -0.22 -2.08 0.92
CA THR A 207 -0.78 -0.94 1.66
C THR A 207 -2.09 -0.43 1.05
N PHE A 208 -2.22 -0.43 -0.27
CA PHE A 208 -3.34 0.24 -0.95
C PHE A 208 -4.40 -0.66 -1.59
N ALA A 209 -4.14 -1.97 -1.77
CA ALA A 209 -5.11 -2.87 -2.40
C ALA A 209 -6.44 -2.96 -1.61
N PRO A 210 -7.59 -3.02 -2.30
CA PRO A 210 -8.89 -3.22 -1.65
C PRO A 210 -8.95 -4.53 -0.83
N ARG A 211 -9.74 -4.56 0.25
CA ARG A 211 -10.00 -5.81 0.99
C ARG A 211 -10.63 -6.86 0.08
N GLY A 212 -10.15 -8.10 0.19
CA GLY A 212 -10.58 -9.22 -0.64
C GLY A 212 -9.81 -9.36 -1.95
N THR A 213 -8.93 -8.42 -2.29
CA THR A 213 -8.00 -8.54 -3.42
C THR A 213 -6.62 -9.00 -2.92
N SER A 214 -6.29 -10.23 -3.22
CA SER A 214 -4.95 -10.81 -3.09
C SER A 214 -4.08 -10.36 -4.27
N VAL A 215 -3.01 -9.62 -3.97
CA VAL A 215 -2.05 -9.16 -4.99
C VAL A 215 -0.73 -9.90 -4.84
N ARG A 216 -0.42 -10.76 -5.80
CA ARG A 216 0.85 -11.46 -5.87
C ARG A 216 1.81 -10.71 -6.77
N VAL A 217 2.93 -10.28 -6.19
CA VAL A 217 3.97 -9.54 -6.90
C VAL A 217 5.20 -10.43 -7.07
N GLU A 218 5.52 -10.78 -8.32
CA GLU A 218 6.59 -11.70 -8.69
C GLU A 218 7.51 -11.15 -9.78
N THR A 219 8.73 -11.69 -9.87
CA THR A 219 9.57 -11.51 -11.06
C THR A 219 9.20 -12.51 -12.14
N LEU A 220 9.57 -12.24 -13.40
CA LEU A 220 9.42 -13.23 -14.48
C LEU A 220 10.12 -14.56 -14.15
N ASP A 221 11.31 -14.51 -13.53
CA ASP A 221 12.03 -15.72 -13.11
C ASP A 221 11.27 -16.52 -12.04
N GLY A 222 10.58 -15.83 -11.12
CA GLY A 222 9.68 -16.45 -10.15
C GLY A 222 8.53 -17.18 -10.84
N LEU A 223 7.87 -16.52 -11.79
CA LEU A 223 6.80 -17.13 -12.59
C LEU A 223 7.29 -18.34 -13.38
N LEU A 224 8.47 -18.25 -14.02
CA LEU A 224 9.06 -19.37 -14.76
C LEU A 224 9.36 -20.56 -13.84
N SER A 225 9.87 -20.30 -12.64
CA SER A 225 10.13 -21.34 -11.65
C SER A 225 8.84 -22.03 -11.20
N THR A 226 7.78 -21.26 -11.00
CA THR A 226 6.44 -21.77 -10.65
C THR A 226 5.87 -22.67 -11.75
N ILE A 227 5.98 -22.27 -13.03
CA ILE A 227 5.45 -23.05 -14.16
C ILE A 227 6.24 -24.34 -14.36
N LEU A 228 7.57 -24.29 -14.21
CA LEU A 228 8.45 -25.43 -14.48
C LEU A 228 8.69 -26.33 -13.27
N GLY A 229 8.21 -25.97 -12.08
CA GLY A 229 8.44 -26.72 -10.85
C GLY A 229 9.93 -26.85 -10.46
N SER A 230 10.79 -25.96 -10.96
CA SER A 230 12.24 -26.00 -10.71
C SER A 230 12.78 -24.58 -10.58
N ALA A 231 13.71 -24.37 -9.64
CA ALA A 231 14.29 -23.06 -9.39
C ALA A 231 15.10 -22.58 -10.60
N HIS A 232 14.69 -21.46 -11.20
CA HIS A 232 15.44 -20.76 -12.23
C HIS A 232 16.12 -19.52 -11.65
N ALA A 233 17.46 -19.53 -11.55
CA ALA A 233 18.25 -18.40 -11.07
C ALA A 233 19.25 -17.96 -12.17
N PRO A 234 18.82 -17.11 -13.13
CA PRO A 234 19.71 -16.65 -14.19
C PRO A 234 20.78 -15.70 -13.64
N GLN A 235 21.96 -15.73 -14.25
CA GLN A 235 23.06 -14.83 -13.92
C GLN A 235 22.91 -13.47 -14.62
N ALA A 236 23.74 -12.49 -14.25
CA ALA A 236 23.80 -11.20 -14.94
C ALA A 236 24.10 -11.40 -16.44
N LEU A 237 23.46 -10.61 -17.31
CA LEU A 237 23.55 -10.76 -18.77
C LEU A 237 24.98 -10.78 -19.31
N ASN A 238 25.89 -10.02 -18.69
CA ASN A 238 27.29 -9.97 -19.07
C ASN A 238 28.03 -11.29 -18.87
N HIS A 239 27.62 -12.12 -17.91
CA HIS A 239 28.15 -13.47 -17.77
C HIS A 239 27.95 -14.27 -19.07
N TYR A 240 26.73 -14.24 -19.62
CA TYR A 240 26.40 -14.97 -20.83
C TYR A 240 27.08 -14.38 -22.08
N ARG A 241 27.16 -13.05 -22.17
CA ARG A 241 27.92 -12.37 -23.24
C ARG A 241 29.41 -12.75 -23.21
N ASP A 242 30.02 -12.78 -22.02
CA ASP A 242 31.41 -13.19 -21.82
C ASP A 242 31.63 -14.66 -22.16
N ARG A 243 30.71 -15.53 -21.76
CA ARG A 243 30.76 -16.96 -22.09
C ARG A 243 30.66 -17.16 -23.60
N PHE A 244 29.71 -16.49 -24.25
CA PHE A 244 29.54 -16.52 -25.70
C PHE A 244 30.81 -16.02 -26.43
N ARG A 245 31.46 -14.97 -25.92
CA ARG A 245 32.73 -14.45 -26.46
C ARG A 245 33.90 -15.44 -26.41
N ARG A 246 33.93 -16.33 -25.42
CA ARG A 246 34.99 -17.33 -25.27
C ARG A 246 34.78 -18.56 -26.16
N LEU A 247 33.61 -18.66 -26.81
CA LEU A 247 33.35 -19.77 -27.72
C LEU A 247 34.27 -19.64 -28.94
N PRO A 248 34.87 -20.75 -29.42
CA PRO A 248 35.65 -20.75 -30.64
C PRO A 248 34.68 -20.69 -31.83
N LEU A 249 34.12 -19.50 -32.08
CA LEU A 249 33.38 -19.20 -33.30
C LEU A 249 34.36 -19.24 -34.49
N TYR A 250 33.86 -19.54 -35.69
CA TYR A 250 34.69 -19.62 -36.90
C TYR A 250 35.41 -18.28 -37.17
N GLU A 251 36.59 -18.32 -37.81
CA GLU A 251 37.54 -17.18 -37.89
C GLU A 251 36.98 -15.92 -38.58
N ASP A 252 35.90 -16.05 -39.37
CA ASP A 252 35.36 -14.96 -40.15
C ASP A 252 33.89 -14.62 -39.81
N THR A 253 33.66 -13.90 -38.72
CA THR A 253 32.33 -13.39 -38.36
C THR A 253 31.89 -12.16 -39.18
N GLY A 254 32.65 -11.75 -40.21
CA GLY A 254 32.31 -10.64 -41.11
C GLY A 254 32.04 -9.33 -40.37
N ALA A 255 30.90 -8.69 -40.64
CA ALA A 255 30.49 -7.42 -40.03
C ALA A 255 30.35 -7.46 -38.49
N TRP A 256 30.29 -8.68 -37.90
CA TRP A 256 30.26 -8.91 -36.46
C TRP A 256 31.64 -8.97 -35.81
N ARG A 257 32.74 -8.94 -36.59
CA ARG A 257 34.10 -8.97 -36.06
C ARG A 257 34.31 -7.82 -35.08
N GLY A 258 34.74 -8.15 -33.84
CA GLY A 258 34.90 -7.17 -32.76
C GLY A 258 33.59 -6.69 -32.11
N LYS A 259 32.43 -7.23 -32.51
CA LYS A 259 31.09 -6.88 -31.99
C LYS A 259 30.35 -8.10 -31.45
N THR A 260 31.08 -9.05 -30.85
CA THR A 260 30.52 -10.33 -30.41
C THR A 260 29.41 -10.19 -29.36
N GLY A 261 29.46 -9.17 -28.49
CA GLY A 261 28.38 -8.86 -27.56
C GLY A 261 27.09 -8.44 -28.26
N LEU A 262 27.18 -7.63 -29.32
CA LEU A 262 26.04 -7.24 -30.14
C LEU A 262 25.47 -8.44 -30.93
N LEU A 263 26.35 -9.31 -31.43
CA LEU A 263 25.92 -10.57 -32.08
C LEU A 263 25.15 -11.46 -31.11
N TYR A 264 25.63 -11.59 -29.86
CA TYR A 264 24.91 -12.32 -28.82
C TYR A 264 23.52 -11.72 -28.60
N ASP A 265 23.42 -10.40 -28.45
CA ASP A 265 22.15 -9.70 -28.23
C ASP A 265 21.17 -9.88 -29.41
N GLU A 266 21.68 -9.83 -30.65
CA GLU A 266 20.90 -10.10 -31.86
C GLU A 266 20.33 -11.53 -31.86
N LEU A 267 21.16 -12.54 -31.55
CA LEU A 267 20.71 -13.93 -31.46
C LEU A 267 19.71 -14.13 -30.32
N TYR A 268 19.99 -13.56 -29.15
CA TYR A 268 19.09 -13.61 -27.99
C TYR A 268 17.70 -13.09 -28.37
N ALA A 269 17.62 -11.92 -29.01
CA ALA A 269 16.34 -11.29 -29.34
C ALA A 269 15.59 -12.01 -30.45
N HIS A 270 16.30 -12.40 -31.51
CA HIS A 270 15.67 -12.78 -32.79
C HIS A 270 15.77 -14.26 -33.13
N ALA A 271 16.78 -14.98 -32.61
CA ALA A 271 16.87 -16.42 -32.80
C ALA A 271 16.13 -17.20 -31.71
N PHE A 272 16.30 -16.78 -30.45
CA PHE A 272 15.69 -17.43 -29.28
C PHE A 272 14.43 -16.69 -28.81
N GLY A 273 14.50 -15.36 -28.68
CA GLY A 273 13.39 -14.53 -28.23
C GLY A 273 12.17 -14.52 -29.15
N ARG A 274 12.34 -14.88 -30.43
CA ARG A 274 11.26 -15.03 -31.43
C ARG A 274 10.96 -16.47 -31.81
N ALA A 275 11.38 -17.43 -30.98
CA ALA A 275 11.04 -18.83 -31.17
C ALA A 275 9.56 -19.08 -30.82
N LEU A 276 8.62 -18.51 -31.58
CA LEU A 276 7.18 -18.64 -31.36
C LEU A 276 6.67 -19.98 -31.94
N PRO A 277 5.66 -20.63 -31.31
CA PRO A 277 5.11 -21.93 -31.75
C PRO A 277 4.23 -21.83 -33.01
N PHE A 278 4.17 -20.65 -33.63
CA PHE A 278 3.37 -20.38 -34.81
C PHE A 278 4.13 -19.50 -35.79
N GLU A 279 3.67 -19.51 -37.05
CA GLU A 279 4.22 -18.61 -38.06
C GLU A 279 3.87 -17.15 -37.74
N PHE A 280 4.91 -16.33 -37.62
CA PHE A 280 4.82 -14.92 -37.31
C PHE A 280 5.93 -14.15 -38.00
N ARG A 281 5.57 -13.18 -38.84
CA ARG A 281 6.52 -12.35 -39.62
C ARG A 281 7.55 -13.18 -40.40
N GLY A 282 7.14 -14.33 -40.95
CA GLY A 282 7.98 -15.25 -41.72
C GLY A 282 8.91 -16.14 -40.89
N LEU A 283 8.76 -16.14 -39.56
CA LEU A 283 9.49 -17.00 -38.64
C LEU A 283 8.54 -18.01 -38.00
N ARG A 284 9.02 -19.24 -37.80
CA ARG A 284 8.37 -20.27 -36.98
C ARG A 284 9.47 -21.08 -36.30
N ALA A 285 9.24 -21.48 -35.06
CA ALA A 285 10.13 -22.40 -34.35
C ALA A 285 9.35 -23.61 -33.85
N ASP A 286 9.85 -24.79 -34.17
CA ASP A 286 9.37 -26.06 -33.63
C ASP A 286 10.05 -26.43 -32.29
N GLY A 287 10.87 -25.52 -31.74
CA GLY A 287 11.53 -25.65 -30.45
C GLY A 287 12.01 -24.30 -29.90
N VAL A 288 13.11 -24.30 -29.15
CA VAL A 288 13.63 -23.12 -28.44
C VAL A 288 14.42 -22.12 -29.31
N VAL A 289 14.62 -22.44 -30.59
CA VAL A 289 15.34 -21.61 -31.55
C VAL A 289 14.64 -21.67 -32.90
N VAL A 290 14.61 -20.55 -33.61
CA VAL A 290 14.12 -20.49 -35.00
C VAL A 290 15.06 -21.22 -35.95
N ASP A 291 14.53 -21.63 -37.11
CA ASP A 291 15.34 -22.17 -38.19
C ASP A 291 16.41 -21.13 -38.67
N PRO A 292 17.69 -21.51 -38.81
CA PRO A 292 18.75 -20.58 -39.20
C PRO A 292 18.54 -19.90 -40.55
N ASP A 293 17.97 -20.59 -41.54
CA ASP A 293 17.77 -20.04 -42.88
C ASP A 293 16.57 -19.08 -42.88
N ALA A 294 15.50 -19.44 -42.16
CA ALA A 294 14.38 -18.54 -41.91
C ALA A 294 14.81 -17.28 -41.15
N TYR A 295 15.68 -17.42 -40.15
CA TYR A 295 16.31 -16.29 -39.46
C TYR A 295 17.09 -15.40 -40.42
N ALA A 296 17.99 -15.98 -41.24
CA ALA A 296 18.80 -15.21 -42.19
C ALA A 296 17.91 -14.41 -43.15
N ALA A 297 16.87 -15.05 -43.70
CA ALA A 297 15.91 -14.43 -44.60
C ALA A 297 15.14 -13.27 -43.93
N ALA A 298 14.65 -13.48 -42.71
CA ALA A 298 13.90 -12.46 -41.97
C ALA A 298 14.78 -11.26 -41.55
N ARG A 299 16.07 -11.49 -41.31
CA ARG A 299 17.00 -10.46 -40.79
C ARG A 299 17.81 -9.76 -41.87
N ALA A 300 17.97 -10.34 -43.06
CA ALA A 300 18.66 -9.73 -44.19
C ALA A 300 18.21 -8.28 -44.51
N PRO A 301 16.91 -7.90 -44.42
CA PRO A 301 16.49 -6.52 -44.66
C PRO A 301 17.00 -5.49 -43.64
N VAL A 302 17.46 -5.92 -42.47
CA VAL A 302 17.99 -5.07 -41.39
C VAL A 302 19.51 -5.17 -41.31
N LEU A 303 20.03 -6.39 -41.31
CA LEU A 303 21.45 -6.65 -41.13
C LEU A 303 22.27 -6.53 -42.42
N GLY A 304 21.64 -6.70 -43.58
CA GLY A 304 22.29 -7.08 -44.83
C GLY A 304 22.49 -8.60 -44.93
N GLU A 305 22.55 -9.12 -46.16
CA GLU A 305 22.60 -10.56 -46.45
C GLU A 305 23.79 -11.26 -45.77
N ASP A 306 25.01 -10.72 -45.90
CA ASP A 306 26.22 -11.32 -45.32
C ASP A 306 26.17 -11.38 -43.79
N ALA A 307 25.76 -10.30 -43.12
CA ALA A 307 25.70 -10.27 -41.66
C ALA A 307 24.61 -11.21 -41.11
N ALA A 308 23.46 -11.30 -41.79
CA ALA A 308 22.39 -12.23 -41.44
C ALA A 308 22.84 -13.70 -41.58
N GLU A 309 23.48 -14.03 -42.70
CA GLU A 309 23.97 -15.38 -43.00
C GLU A 309 25.08 -15.82 -42.02
N ARG A 310 25.95 -14.90 -41.62
CA ARG A 310 26.97 -15.18 -40.59
C ARG A 310 26.35 -15.43 -39.23
N ALA A 311 25.37 -14.63 -38.81
CA ALA A 311 24.65 -14.90 -37.57
C ALA A 311 23.93 -16.27 -37.62
N ALA A 312 23.30 -16.64 -38.74
CA ALA A 312 22.72 -17.97 -38.95
C ALA A 312 23.77 -19.11 -38.88
N THR A 313 24.97 -18.88 -39.43
CA THR A 313 26.09 -19.82 -39.35
C THR A 313 26.53 -20.06 -37.91
N VAL A 314 26.49 -19.03 -37.05
CA VAL A 314 26.74 -19.20 -35.62
C VAL A 314 25.71 -20.11 -34.98
N ILE A 315 24.41 -19.92 -35.27
CA ILE A 315 23.34 -20.80 -34.76
C ILE A 315 23.61 -22.27 -35.16
N ARG A 316 23.90 -22.53 -36.44
CA ARG A 316 24.23 -23.87 -36.94
C ARG A 316 25.47 -24.45 -36.26
N THR A 317 26.48 -23.62 -36.02
CA THR A 317 27.73 -24.06 -35.35
C THR A 317 27.48 -24.46 -33.91
N LEU A 318 26.66 -23.69 -33.17
CA LEU A 318 26.33 -24.00 -31.79
C LEU A 318 25.45 -25.26 -31.69
N ALA A 319 24.50 -25.43 -32.62
CA ALA A 319 23.66 -26.62 -32.70
C ALA A 319 24.48 -27.90 -32.97
N ASN A 320 25.45 -27.84 -33.90
CA ASN A 320 26.33 -28.98 -34.23
C ASN A 320 27.29 -29.38 -33.11
N ARG A 321 27.43 -28.55 -32.07
CA ARG A 321 28.32 -28.79 -30.92
C ARG A 321 27.59 -29.40 -29.72
N ASP A 322 26.30 -29.75 -29.86
CA ASP A 322 25.43 -30.15 -28.75
C ASP A 322 25.48 -29.14 -27.59
N THR A 323 25.59 -27.84 -27.93
CA THR A 323 25.62 -26.77 -26.92
C THR A 323 24.27 -26.71 -26.23
N ASP A 324 24.24 -26.79 -24.90
CA ASP A 324 23.00 -26.52 -24.17
C ASP A 324 22.61 -25.06 -24.37
N TRP A 325 21.42 -24.80 -24.89
CA TRP A 325 20.94 -23.45 -25.11
C TRP A 325 20.73 -22.70 -23.79
N LEU A 326 20.47 -23.40 -22.69
CA LEU A 326 20.36 -22.76 -21.36
C LEU A 326 21.68 -22.14 -20.89
N ASP A 327 22.81 -22.68 -21.34
CA ASP A 327 24.13 -22.18 -20.97
C ASP A 327 24.46 -20.81 -21.58
N LEU A 328 23.74 -20.42 -22.63
CA LEU A 328 23.98 -19.18 -23.37
C LEU A 328 22.76 -18.26 -23.36
N PHE A 329 21.56 -18.77 -23.55
CA PHE A 329 20.33 -17.99 -23.73
C PHE A 329 19.24 -18.43 -22.73
N PRO A 330 19.54 -18.47 -21.41
CA PRO A 330 18.70 -19.13 -20.42
C PRO A 330 17.26 -18.61 -20.40
N GLN A 331 17.09 -17.29 -20.44
CA GLN A 331 15.80 -16.62 -20.28
C GLN A 331 14.80 -16.95 -21.41
N PRO A 332 15.06 -16.64 -22.70
CA PRO A 332 14.12 -16.96 -23.78
C PRO A 332 13.94 -18.47 -23.96
N VAL A 333 14.97 -19.28 -23.70
CA VAL A 333 14.89 -20.75 -23.74
C VAL A 333 13.95 -21.27 -22.65
N THR A 334 14.08 -20.78 -21.43
CA THR A 334 13.23 -21.17 -20.29
C THR A 334 11.79 -20.70 -20.50
N ALA A 335 11.58 -19.48 -20.99
CA ALA A 335 10.26 -18.99 -21.35
C ALA A 335 9.59 -19.85 -22.45
N ARG A 336 10.35 -20.28 -23.47
CA ARG A 336 9.81 -21.19 -24.49
C ARG A 336 9.45 -22.56 -23.91
N ARG A 337 10.31 -23.14 -23.07
CA ARG A 337 10.02 -24.41 -22.37
C ARG A 337 8.79 -24.31 -21.48
N ALA A 338 8.64 -23.19 -20.75
CA ALA A 338 7.47 -22.92 -19.93
C ALA A 338 6.19 -22.82 -20.79
N LEU A 339 6.26 -22.16 -21.95
CA LEU A 339 5.14 -22.07 -22.88
C LEU A 339 4.71 -23.45 -23.42
N ASP A 340 5.69 -24.28 -23.81
CA ASP A 340 5.44 -25.65 -24.26
C ASP A 340 4.82 -26.49 -23.12
N ALA A 341 5.37 -26.40 -21.90
CA ALA A 341 4.86 -27.08 -20.72
C ALA A 341 3.40 -26.69 -20.37
N LEU A 342 3.04 -25.40 -20.46
CA LEU A 342 1.66 -24.96 -20.26
C LEU A 342 0.71 -25.52 -21.32
N THR A 343 1.19 -25.64 -22.56
CA THR A 343 0.38 -26.14 -23.68
C THR A 343 0.10 -27.64 -23.52
N GLU A 344 1.04 -28.39 -22.96
CA GLU A 344 0.92 -29.83 -22.71
C GLU A 344 0.22 -30.18 -21.39
N GLY A 345 0.55 -29.46 -20.31
CA GLY A 345 0.15 -29.76 -18.93
C GLY A 345 -0.96 -28.88 -18.34
N GLY A 346 -1.31 -27.75 -18.98
CA GLY A 346 -2.28 -26.80 -18.46
C GLY A 346 -1.69 -25.78 -17.48
N LEU A 347 -2.55 -24.98 -16.84
CA LEU A 347 -2.15 -23.98 -15.85
C LEU A 347 -1.86 -24.65 -14.49
N PRO A 348 -0.74 -24.34 -13.82
CA PRO A 348 -0.51 -24.69 -12.43
C PRO A 348 -1.61 -24.12 -11.51
N ASP A 349 -1.99 -24.87 -10.47
CA ASP A 349 -3.02 -24.46 -9.51
C ASP A 349 -2.72 -23.11 -8.86
N THR A 350 -1.43 -22.82 -8.62
CA THR A 350 -0.98 -21.55 -8.06
C THR A 350 -1.38 -20.33 -8.90
N ILE A 351 -1.55 -20.47 -10.21
CA ILE A 351 -1.94 -19.34 -11.09
C ILE A 351 -3.30 -19.53 -11.74
N ALA A 352 -4.02 -20.61 -11.42
CA ALA A 352 -5.22 -21.04 -12.13
C ALA A 352 -6.46 -20.14 -11.93
N ASP A 353 -6.47 -19.34 -10.86
CA ASP A 353 -7.62 -18.51 -10.47
C ASP A 353 -7.34 -17.00 -10.58
N VAL A 354 -6.23 -16.61 -11.22
CA VAL A 354 -5.85 -15.21 -11.41
C VAL A 354 -6.88 -14.47 -12.29
N GLY A 355 -7.47 -13.41 -11.75
CA GLY A 355 -8.46 -12.55 -12.43
C GLY A 355 -7.86 -11.34 -13.15
N ALA A 356 -6.62 -10.97 -12.86
CA ALA A 356 -5.93 -9.88 -13.55
C ALA A 356 -4.41 -10.08 -13.62
N ILE A 357 -3.80 -9.66 -14.73
CA ILE A 357 -2.35 -9.74 -14.96
C ILE A 357 -1.81 -8.37 -15.35
N PHE A 358 -0.86 -7.86 -14.56
CA PHE A 358 -0.19 -6.60 -14.81
C PHE A 358 1.30 -6.81 -15.04
N VAL A 359 1.87 -6.19 -16.08
CA VAL A 359 3.29 -6.38 -16.45
C VAL A 359 3.98 -5.03 -16.58
N ASP A 360 4.96 -4.77 -15.71
CA ASP A 360 5.82 -3.59 -15.82
C ASP A 360 7.11 -3.89 -16.58
N GLU A 361 7.72 -2.84 -17.14
CA GLU A 361 8.94 -2.88 -17.96
C GLU A 361 8.84 -3.89 -19.14
N ILE A 362 7.67 -3.96 -19.80
CA ILE A 362 7.39 -4.92 -20.88
C ILE A 362 8.39 -4.83 -22.03
N GLN A 363 9.03 -3.67 -22.22
CA GLN A 363 10.04 -3.51 -23.28
C GLN A 363 11.29 -4.35 -23.06
N ASP A 364 11.52 -4.89 -21.86
CA ASP A 364 12.64 -5.79 -21.56
C ASP A 364 12.24 -7.27 -21.66
N LEU A 365 11.07 -7.55 -22.25
CA LEU A 365 10.64 -8.89 -22.59
C LEU A 365 10.73 -9.13 -24.10
N THR A 366 11.32 -10.24 -24.47
CA THR A 366 11.31 -10.84 -25.81
C THR A 366 9.92 -11.32 -26.20
N PRO A 367 9.68 -11.54 -27.50
CA PRO A 367 8.40 -12.05 -27.97
C PRO A 367 7.89 -13.35 -27.35
N VAL A 368 8.77 -14.31 -27.08
CA VAL A 368 8.38 -15.55 -26.42
C VAL A 368 8.04 -15.35 -24.94
N GLU A 369 8.71 -14.42 -24.25
CA GLU A 369 8.44 -14.10 -22.84
C GLU A 369 7.08 -13.40 -22.69
N TYR A 370 6.75 -12.40 -23.52
CA TYR A 370 5.41 -11.80 -23.43
C TYR A 370 4.31 -12.68 -24.02
N LEU A 371 4.62 -13.56 -24.98
CA LEU A 371 3.66 -14.58 -25.46
C LEU A 371 3.27 -15.53 -24.34
N LEU A 372 4.23 -15.98 -23.52
CA LEU A 372 3.95 -16.82 -22.34
C LEU A 372 2.88 -16.19 -21.45
N ILE A 373 3.03 -14.91 -21.12
CA ILE A 373 2.10 -14.17 -20.26
C ILE A 373 0.72 -14.05 -20.92
N LEU A 374 0.68 -13.70 -22.22
CA LEU A 374 -0.57 -13.57 -22.97
C LEU A 374 -1.29 -14.92 -23.11
N ARG A 375 -0.54 -16.02 -23.25
CA ARG A 375 -1.11 -17.38 -23.33
C ARG A 375 -1.69 -17.81 -21.99
N ILE A 376 -1.04 -17.49 -20.87
CA ILE A 376 -1.59 -17.70 -19.52
C ILE A 376 -2.93 -16.98 -19.40
N ALA A 377 -3.00 -15.70 -19.79
CA ALA A 377 -4.24 -14.92 -19.77
C ALA A 377 -5.34 -15.54 -20.65
N ALA A 378 -4.98 -16.08 -21.82
CA ALA A 378 -5.93 -16.75 -22.71
C ALA A 378 -6.49 -18.04 -22.06
N MET A 379 -5.62 -18.88 -21.48
CA MET A 379 -6.01 -20.11 -20.80
C MET A 379 -6.89 -19.83 -19.57
N LEU A 380 -6.61 -18.77 -18.82
CA LEU A 380 -7.46 -18.31 -17.71
C LEU A 380 -8.87 -17.94 -18.20
N GLY A 381 -8.94 -17.19 -19.31
CA GLY A 381 -10.22 -16.84 -19.93
C GLY A 381 -11.00 -18.05 -20.47
N GLU A 382 -10.29 -19.05 -21.03
CA GLU A 382 -10.87 -20.32 -21.48
C GLU A 382 -11.45 -21.12 -20.31
N ARG A 383 -10.76 -21.12 -19.14
CA ARG A 383 -11.17 -21.83 -17.92
C ARG A 383 -12.33 -21.15 -17.20
N ALA A 384 -12.24 -19.85 -16.95
CA ALA A 384 -13.22 -19.10 -16.16
C ALA A 384 -14.46 -18.64 -16.96
N GLY A 385 -14.40 -18.68 -18.30
CA GLY A 385 -15.43 -18.14 -19.19
C GLY A 385 -15.43 -16.60 -19.29
N THR A 386 -14.64 -15.92 -18.45
CA THR A 386 -14.39 -14.49 -18.47
C THR A 386 -12.89 -14.24 -18.54
N ARG A 387 -12.44 -13.40 -19.47
CA ARG A 387 -11.02 -13.10 -19.64
C ARG A 387 -10.49 -12.24 -18.49
N PRO A 388 -9.27 -12.51 -18.01
CA PRO A 388 -8.65 -11.66 -17.01
C PRO A 388 -8.33 -10.28 -17.59
N ALA A 389 -8.31 -9.26 -16.73
CA ALA A 389 -7.86 -7.94 -17.13
C ALA A 389 -6.34 -7.95 -17.33
N VAL A 390 -5.85 -7.53 -18.50
CA VAL A 390 -4.42 -7.42 -18.76
C VAL A 390 -4.01 -5.96 -18.94
N ALA A 391 -2.97 -5.52 -18.23
CA ALA A 391 -2.33 -4.23 -18.52
C ALA A 391 -0.81 -4.35 -18.53
N VAL A 392 -0.18 -3.75 -19.52
CA VAL A 392 1.28 -3.74 -19.66
C VAL A 392 1.78 -2.30 -19.71
N ALA A 393 2.97 -2.04 -19.19
CA ALA A 393 3.59 -0.73 -19.27
C ALA A 393 5.06 -0.80 -19.71
N GLY A 394 5.48 0.19 -20.50
CA GLY A 394 6.87 0.26 -20.96
C GLY A 394 7.24 1.50 -21.78
N ASP A 395 8.53 1.62 -22.09
CA ASP A 395 9.13 2.65 -22.97
C ASP A 395 10.09 2.01 -23.98
N GLU A 396 9.73 2.00 -25.26
CA GLU A 396 10.51 1.41 -26.36
C GLU A 396 11.89 2.08 -26.54
N GLY A 397 12.09 3.29 -25.99
CA GLY A 397 13.37 3.99 -25.99
C GLY A 397 14.20 3.82 -24.72
N GLN A 398 13.89 2.81 -23.90
CA GLN A 398 14.62 2.45 -22.67
C GLN A 398 14.95 0.96 -22.59
N VAL A 399 15.24 0.31 -23.71
CA VAL A 399 15.60 -1.12 -23.73
C VAL A 399 17.04 -1.30 -23.22
N VAL A 400 17.24 -2.12 -22.18
CA VAL A 400 18.58 -2.48 -21.66
C VAL A 400 18.89 -3.95 -21.82
N THR A 401 17.85 -4.78 -21.90
CA THR A 401 17.95 -6.19 -22.24
C THR A 401 17.86 -6.39 -23.75
N PRO A 402 18.42 -7.47 -24.31
CA PRO A 402 18.34 -7.77 -25.73
C PRO A 402 16.96 -8.31 -26.13
N SER A 403 15.89 -7.55 -25.86
CA SER A 403 14.52 -7.93 -26.19
C SER A 403 14.13 -7.65 -27.64
N ALA A 404 14.77 -6.65 -28.25
CA ALA A 404 14.36 -6.01 -29.50
C ALA A 404 12.87 -5.65 -29.55
N PHE A 405 12.31 -5.23 -28.42
CA PHE A 405 10.89 -4.96 -28.26
C PHE A 405 10.37 -3.91 -29.27
N ASP A 406 9.17 -4.17 -29.78
CA ASP A 406 8.40 -3.32 -30.68
C ASP A 406 6.93 -3.34 -30.23
N TRP A 407 6.35 -2.15 -30.02
CA TRP A 407 4.95 -2.04 -29.63
C TRP A 407 3.98 -2.54 -30.70
N GLY A 408 4.35 -2.47 -31.98
CA GLY A 408 3.57 -3.02 -33.08
C GLY A 408 3.51 -4.55 -32.99
N GLU A 409 4.67 -5.18 -32.83
CA GLU A 409 4.83 -6.62 -32.63
C GLU A 409 4.05 -7.13 -31.41
N PHE A 410 4.20 -6.46 -30.25
CA PHE A 410 3.44 -6.80 -29.06
C PHE A 410 1.92 -6.72 -29.32
N GLY A 411 1.45 -5.66 -30.00
CA GLY A 411 0.04 -5.50 -30.34
C GLY A 411 -0.49 -6.65 -31.21
N GLU A 412 0.27 -7.06 -32.24
CA GLU A 412 -0.09 -8.19 -33.11
C GLU A 412 -0.19 -9.52 -32.34
N VAL A 413 0.76 -9.79 -31.43
CA VAL A 413 0.74 -11.00 -30.60
C VAL A 413 -0.38 -10.96 -29.56
N ALA A 414 -0.62 -9.80 -28.92
CA ALA A 414 -1.72 -9.61 -27.98
C ALA A 414 -3.09 -9.75 -28.66
N ASP A 415 -3.25 -9.23 -29.88
CA ASP A 415 -4.50 -9.34 -30.62
C ASP A 415 -4.78 -10.78 -31.07
N ARG A 416 -3.73 -11.54 -31.36
CA ARG A 416 -3.82 -12.98 -31.65
C ARG A 416 -4.34 -13.77 -30.46
N GLU A 417 -3.76 -13.58 -29.27
CA GLU A 417 -4.11 -14.38 -28.08
C GLU A 417 -5.40 -13.89 -27.40
N LEU A 418 -5.58 -12.58 -27.28
CA LEU A 418 -6.65 -11.99 -26.48
C LEU A 418 -7.58 -11.07 -27.27
N SER A 419 -7.16 -10.50 -28.41
CA SER A 419 -7.93 -9.51 -29.20
C SER A 419 -8.26 -8.21 -28.45
N GLY A 420 -8.25 -7.07 -29.16
CA GLY A 420 -8.72 -5.80 -28.63
C GLY A 420 -7.69 -5.07 -27.77
N SER A 421 -6.41 -5.22 -28.12
CA SER A 421 -5.32 -4.50 -27.47
C SER A 421 -5.35 -3.01 -27.80
N GLN A 422 -5.21 -2.14 -26.78
CA GLN A 422 -5.28 -0.69 -26.97
C GLN A 422 -4.16 0.05 -26.26
N ALA A 423 -3.59 1.03 -26.96
CA ALA A 423 -2.51 1.86 -26.46
C ALA A 423 -3.00 3.18 -25.88
N HIS A 424 -2.43 3.53 -24.73
CA HIS A 424 -2.66 4.77 -24.00
C HIS A 424 -1.33 5.46 -23.74
N VAL A 425 -1.20 6.69 -24.23
CA VAL A 425 0.06 7.44 -24.12
C VAL A 425 -0.04 8.39 -22.92
N LEU A 426 0.89 8.28 -21.98
CA LEU A 426 1.08 9.18 -20.84
C LEU A 426 2.06 10.29 -21.23
N PRO A 427 1.59 11.53 -21.50
CA PRO A 427 2.42 12.54 -22.15
C PRO A 427 3.22 13.42 -21.18
N GLN A 428 2.91 13.38 -19.87
CA GLN A 428 3.48 14.26 -18.86
C GLN A 428 4.70 13.61 -18.19
N ASN A 429 5.73 14.38 -17.81
CA ASN A 429 6.77 13.89 -16.90
C ASN A 429 6.42 14.37 -15.48
N VAL A 430 6.11 13.41 -14.60
CA VAL A 430 5.68 13.65 -13.22
C VAL A 430 6.77 13.32 -12.20
N ARG A 431 7.96 12.90 -12.65
CA ARG A 431 9.03 12.35 -11.81
C ARG A 431 10.29 13.22 -11.81
N SER A 432 10.91 13.42 -12.97
CA SER A 432 12.23 14.04 -13.05
C SER A 432 12.15 15.57 -12.99
N PRO A 433 13.11 16.24 -12.31
CA PRO A 433 13.25 17.69 -12.40
C PRO A 433 13.39 18.17 -13.85
N TYR A 434 12.95 19.39 -14.10
CA TYR A 434 12.87 19.95 -15.46
C TYR A 434 14.21 19.90 -16.23
N ALA A 435 15.33 20.21 -15.57
CA ALA A 435 16.65 20.20 -16.19
C ALA A 435 17.03 18.79 -16.70
N ILE A 436 16.89 17.77 -15.86
CA ILE A 436 17.18 16.37 -16.19
C ILE A 436 16.23 15.86 -17.28
N ALA A 437 14.91 16.15 -17.15
CA ALA A 437 13.93 15.77 -18.17
C ALA A 437 14.25 16.40 -19.55
N GLN A 438 14.80 17.62 -19.57
CA GLN A 438 15.21 18.28 -20.81
C GLN A 438 16.45 17.61 -21.44
N VAL A 439 17.45 17.22 -20.64
CA VAL A 439 18.61 16.42 -21.11
C VAL A 439 18.14 15.11 -21.74
N VAL A 440 17.26 14.37 -21.04
CA VAL A 440 16.68 13.12 -21.54
C VAL A 440 15.90 13.35 -22.83
N ASN A 441 15.11 14.42 -22.94
CA ASN A 441 14.39 14.74 -24.19
C ASN A 441 15.35 15.05 -25.36
N ASN A 442 16.48 15.71 -25.09
CA ASN A 442 17.45 16.08 -26.13
C ASN A 442 18.12 14.84 -26.77
N THR A 443 18.18 13.70 -26.07
CA THR A 443 18.68 12.42 -26.62
C THR A 443 17.91 11.95 -27.86
N TRP A 444 16.65 12.38 -28.07
CA TRP A 444 15.90 12.04 -29.27
C TRP A 444 16.59 12.47 -30.56
N GLY A 445 17.43 13.52 -30.50
CA GLY A 445 18.27 13.94 -31.62
C GLY A 445 19.27 12.87 -32.07
N LEU A 446 19.70 12.00 -31.17
CA LEU A 446 20.70 10.95 -31.44
C LEU A 446 20.16 9.85 -32.35
N TYR A 447 18.85 9.55 -32.27
CA TYR A 447 18.22 8.57 -33.17
C TYR A 447 18.16 9.01 -34.65
N ARG A 448 18.56 10.25 -34.99
CA ARG A 448 18.57 10.72 -36.39
C ARG A 448 19.48 9.86 -37.29
N SER A 449 20.51 9.25 -36.73
CA SER A 449 21.44 8.34 -37.42
C SER A 449 20.85 6.96 -37.70
N VAL A 450 19.84 6.54 -36.95
CA VAL A 450 19.15 5.24 -37.04
C VAL A 450 18.05 5.32 -38.11
N SER A 451 17.69 4.23 -38.81
CA SER A 451 16.59 4.26 -39.78
C SER A 451 15.22 4.35 -39.09
N LYS A 452 14.20 4.87 -39.77
CA LYS A 452 12.85 5.02 -39.18
C LYS A 452 12.25 3.70 -38.67
N ARG A 453 12.65 2.56 -39.24
CA ARG A 453 12.15 1.23 -38.89
C ARG A 453 12.68 0.74 -37.53
N THR A 454 13.85 1.21 -37.12
CA THR A 454 14.56 0.72 -35.92
C THR A 454 14.43 1.69 -34.74
N ARG A 455 14.01 2.93 -35.01
CA ARG A 455 13.80 3.96 -33.98
C ARG A 455 12.60 3.60 -33.10
N PRO A 456 12.65 3.92 -31.79
CA PRO A 456 11.51 3.78 -30.91
C PRO A 456 10.27 4.50 -31.45
N THR A 457 9.11 3.85 -31.39
CA THR A 457 7.82 4.46 -31.73
C THR A 457 7.25 5.21 -30.52
N GLY A 458 6.94 6.51 -30.66
CA GLY A 458 6.40 7.27 -29.54
C GLY A 458 6.35 8.79 -29.71
N TYR A 459 5.64 9.45 -28.79
CA TYR A 459 5.66 10.91 -28.65
C TYR A 459 7.10 11.35 -28.36
N ALA A 460 7.57 12.48 -28.88
CA ALA A 460 9.00 12.85 -28.82
C ALA A 460 9.37 13.82 -27.69
N ARG A 461 8.38 14.37 -26.97
CA ARG A 461 8.59 15.40 -25.95
C ARG A 461 7.57 15.28 -24.83
N ALA A 462 8.03 15.05 -23.60
CA ALA A 462 7.16 15.13 -22.44
C ALA A 462 6.62 16.56 -22.24
N ARG A 463 5.34 16.70 -21.88
CA ARG A 463 4.77 17.98 -21.42
C ARG A 463 5.36 18.34 -20.06
N ARG A 464 5.69 19.62 -19.91
CA ARG A 464 6.44 20.20 -18.78
C ARG A 464 5.45 20.65 -17.71
N GLU A 465 5.60 20.12 -16.51
CA GLU A 465 4.72 20.52 -15.42
C GLU A 465 5.45 21.47 -14.45
N TYR A 466 6.62 21.14 -13.85
CA TYR A 466 7.18 22.00 -12.77
C TYR A 466 8.71 22.07 -12.64
N HIS A 467 9.17 23.11 -11.92
CA HIS A 467 10.56 23.35 -11.53
C HIS A 467 10.84 22.73 -10.15
N THR A 468 11.55 21.62 -10.10
CA THR A 468 12.34 21.22 -8.92
C THR A 468 13.78 21.62 -9.21
N ALA A 469 14.54 22.09 -8.22
CA ALA A 469 15.96 22.37 -8.42
C ALA A 469 16.68 21.05 -8.74
N ALA A 470 17.48 21.07 -9.80
CA ALA A 470 18.36 19.99 -10.18
C ALA A 470 19.62 20.59 -10.80
N HIS A 471 20.76 19.98 -10.53
CA HIS A 471 22.03 20.41 -11.12
C HIS A 471 22.37 19.48 -12.26
N VAL A 472 22.69 20.05 -13.41
CA VAL A 472 23.30 19.32 -14.52
C VAL A 472 24.69 19.89 -14.70
N MET A 473 25.71 19.09 -14.40
CA MET A 473 27.10 19.51 -14.44
C MET A 473 27.85 18.71 -15.49
N TYR A 474 28.79 19.36 -16.18
CA TYR A 474 29.71 18.68 -17.08
C TYR A 474 31.16 18.98 -16.70
N ALA A 475 31.96 17.92 -16.53
CA ALA A 475 33.39 17.99 -16.28
C ALA A 475 34.14 17.08 -17.25
N ASN A 476 35.35 17.48 -17.63
CA ASN A 476 36.28 16.67 -18.40
C ASN A 476 37.53 16.44 -17.56
N CYS A 477 37.90 15.18 -17.33
CA CYS A 477 39.11 14.82 -16.61
C CYS A 477 40.31 14.80 -17.54
N ASP A 478 41.45 15.31 -17.09
CA ASP A 478 42.69 15.35 -17.87
C ASP A 478 43.40 13.98 -17.90
N THR A 479 43.08 13.09 -16.95
CA THR A 479 43.67 11.75 -16.85
C THR A 479 42.69 10.70 -16.32
N THR A 480 42.91 9.43 -16.69
CA THR A 480 42.15 8.30 -16.14
C THR A 480 42.32 8.13 -14.63
N GLU A 481 43.47 8.53 -14.07
CA GLU A 481 43.70 8.51 -12.62
C GLU A 481 42.84 9.54 -11.88
N GLU A 482 42.66 10.72 -12.47
CA GLU A 482 41.75 11.76 -11.95
C GLU A 482 40.30 11.30 -12.05
N LEU A 483 39.89 10.75 -13.19
CA LEU A 483 38.57 10.13 -13.33
C LEU A 483 38.35 9.06 -12.25
N GLY A 484 39.34 8.17 -12.05
CA GLY A 484 39.24 7.09 -11.06
C GLY A 484 39.05 7.60 -9.63
N ARG A 485 39.73 8.70 -9.24
CA ARG A 485 39.55 9.34 -7.93
C ARG A 485 38.13 9.91 -7.80
N LEU A 486 37.67 10.66 -8.79
CA LEU A 486 36.35 11.28 -8.79
C LEU A 486 35.23 10.23 -8.79
N VAL A 487 35.33 9.19 -9.63
CA VAL A 487 34.38 8.06 -9.66
C VAL A 487 34.33 7.35 -8.32
N SER A 488 35.48 7.06 -7.72
CA SER A 488 35.53 6.41 -6.41
C SER A 488 34.95 7.28 -5.30
N HIS A 489 35.17 8.59 -5.36
CA HIS A 489 34.57 9.56 -4.44
C HIS A 489 33.05 9.54 -4.58
N ILE A 490 32.52 9.72 -5.81
CA ILE A 490 31.08 9.75 -6.07
C ILE A 490 30.42 8.44 -5.67
N ALA A 491 31.00 7.29 -6.03
CA ALA A 491 30.46 5.97 -5.67
C ALA A 491 30.46 5.71 -4.16
N ALA A 492 31.28 6.42 -3.38
CA ALA A 492 31.27 6.33 -1.92
C ALA A 492 30.19 7.22 -1.27
N LEU A 493 29.64 8.21 -2.01
CA LEU A 493 28.58 9.08 -1.54
C LEU A 493 27.25 8.33 -1.50
N PRO A 494 26.49 8.45 -0.40
CA PRO A 494 25.24 7.73 -0.28
C PRO A 494 24.13 8.42 -1.07
N GLY A 495 23.32 7.62 -1.76
CA GLY A 495 22.32 8.07 -2.73
C GLY A 495 22.90 8.42 -4.10
N ALA A 496 24.19 8.15 -4.34
CA ALA A 496 24.85 8.36 -5.62
C ALA A 496 25.05 7.05 -6.39
N ALA A 497 25.12 7.15 -7.72
CA ALA A 497 25.59 6.06 -8.56
C ALA A 497 26.46 6.60 -9.70
N VAL A 498 27.48 5.83 -10.07
CA VAL A 498 28.29 6.11 -11.25
C VAL A 498 27.98 5.05 -12.30
N VAL A 499 27.63 5.48 -13.50
CA VAL A 499 27.12 4.61 -14.55
C VAL A 499 27.90 4.82 -15.84
N TYR A 500 28.29 3.72 -16.47
CA TYR A 500 28.92 3.71 -17.78
C TYR A 500 27.90 3.24 -18.83
N PRO A 501 27.52 4.06 -19.84
CA PRO A 501 26.40 3.75 -20.73
C PRO A 501 26.73 2.70 -21.82
N GLY A 502 27.99 2.27 -21.94
CA GLY A 502 28.41 1.24 -22.89
C GLY A 502 27.96 -0.18 -22.51
N TYR A 503 28.38 -1.16 -23.30
CA TYR A 503 28.07 -2.59 -23.09
C TYR A 503 28.93 -3.22 -21.98
N GLU A 504 30.18 -2.78 -21.88
CA GLU A 504 31.20 -3.31 -20.99
C GLU A 504 32.06 -2.17 -20.49
N ILE A 505 32.47 -2.26 -19.24
CA ILE A 505 33.42 -1.31 -18.65
C ILE A 505 34.77 -1.47 -19.39
N PRO A 506 35.34 -0.38 -19.95
CA PRO A 506 36.65 -0.40 -20.60
C PRO A 506 37.75 -0.96 -19.70
N ARG A 507 38.70 -1.70 -20.28
CA ARG A 507 39.83 -2.27 -19.52
C ARG A 507 40.71 -1.22 -18.84
N GLU A 508 40.79 -0.03 -19.41
CA GLU A 508 41.46 1.13 -18.82
C GLU A 508 40.83 1.58 -17.50
N TYR A 509 39.57 1.25 -17.24
CA TYR A 509 38.84 1.55 -15.99
C TYR A 509 38.86 0.38 -15.00
N ALA A 510 39.64 -0.67 -15.27
CA ALA A 510 39.72 -1.85 -14.40
C ALA A 510 40.09 -1.52 -12.94
N ALA A 511 40.86 -0.44 -12.72
CA ALA A 511 41.26 0.00 -11.38
C ALA A 511 40.10 0.48 -10.50
N PHE A 512 38.97 0.86 -11.10
CA PHE A 512 37.78 1.37 -10.41
C PHE A 512 36.48 0.79 -11.00
N ALA A 513 36.57 -0.36 -11.68
CA ALA A 513 35.42 -0.99 -12.33
C ALA A 513 34.31 -1.35 -11.32
N ASP A 514 34.67 -1.73 -10.09
CA ASP A 514 33.73 -2.04 -9.01
C ASP A 514 32.86 -0.85 -8.58
N ALA A 515 33.27 0.38 -8.90
CA ALA A 515 32.53 1.61 -8.63
C ALA A 515 31.59 2.00 -9.79
N LEU A 516 31.67 1.32 -10.94
CA LEU A 516 30.88 1.60 -12.12
C LEU A 516 29.74 0.60 -12.27
N MET A 517 28.54 1.12 -12.53
CA MET A 517 27.37 0.34 -12.90
C MET A 517 27.15 0.38 -14.40
N LEU A 518 26.53 -0.66 -14.95
CA LEU A 518 25.99 -0.63 -16.30
C LEU A 518 24.49 -0.29 -16.27
N PRO A 519 23.90 0.12 -17.40
CA PRO A 519 22.48 0.42 -17.53
C PRO A 519 21.56 -0.67 -16.98
N GLU A 520 21.92 -1.94 -17.13
CA GLU A 520 21.17 -3.08 -16.59
C GLU A 520 21.10 -3.07 -15.06
N ASP A 521 22.17 -2.63 -14.40
CA ASP A 521 22.30 -2.65 -12.93
C ASP A 521 21.54 -1.51 -12.26
N ILE A 522 21.42 -0.36 -12.93
CA ILE A 522 20.72 0.83 -12.40
C ILE A 522 19.27 0.92 -12.87
N LYS A 523 18.84 0.08 -13.81
CA LYS A 523 17.45 0.12 -14.30
C LYS A 523 16.47 -0.24 -13.19
N GLY A 524 15.36 0.49 -13.13
CA GLY A 524 14.36 0.35 -12.06
C GLY A 524 14.75 1.04 -10.76
N LEU A 525 16.01 1.46 -10.61
CA LEU A 525 16.49 2.21 -9.45
C LEU A 525 16.40 3.73 -9.69
N GLU A 526 16.30 4.49 -8.62
CA GLU A 526 16.39 5.95 -8.61
C GLU A 526 17.50 6.36 -7.65
N ARG A 527 18.30 7.36 -8.06
CA ARG A 527 19.41 7.89 -7.27
C ARG A 527 19.33 9.39 -7.28
N GLN A 528 19.73 10.02 -6.19
CA GLN A 528 19.74 11.47 -6.12
C GLN A 528 20.78 12.05 -7.06
N THR A 529 22.00 11.51 -6.95
CA THR A 529 23.13 11.89 -7.80
C THR A 529 23.43 10.74 -8.75
N VAL A 530 23.48 11.02 -10.05
CA VAL A 530 23.96 10.06 -11.04
C VAL A 530 25.08 10.69 -11.84
N ALA A 531 26.24 10.06 -11.80
CA ALA A 531 27.34 10.39 -12.69
C ALA A 531 27.33 9.45 -13.90
N VAL A 532 27.27 10.01 -15.09
CA VAL A 532 27.43 9.27 -16.35
C VAL A 532 28.86 9.47 -16.83
N VAL A 533 29.61 8.38 -16.96
CA VAL A 533 31.01 8.39 -17.40
C VAL A 533 31.07 8.21 -18.92
N ASP A 534 31.93 9.01 -19.55
CA ASP A 534 32.15 9.12 -21.00
C ASP A 534 30.91 9.34 -21.89
N PRO A 535 29.89 10.11 -21.47
CA PRO A 535 28.72 10.33 -22.31
C PRO A 535 29.10 10.96 -23.66
N GLY A 536 30.13 11.80 -23.71
CA GLY A 536 30.60 12.42 -24.93
C GLY A 536 31.14 11.42 -25.94
N ALA A 537 31.97 10.47 -25.51
CA ALA A 537 32.54 9.46 -26.41
C ALA A 537 31.44 8.61 -27.07
N HIS A 538 30.41 8.28 -26.30
CA HIS A 538 29.25 7.54 -26.80
C HIS A 538 28.39 8.36 -27.78
N ILE A 539 28.14 9.64 -27.48
CA ILE A 539 27.45 10.57 -28.38
C ILE A 539 28.23 10.74 -29.69
N ALA A 540 29.54 10.96 -29.60
CA ALA A 540 30.43 11.13 -30.72
C ALA A 540 30.51 9.85 -31.57
N GLY A 541 30.49 8.66 -30.96
CA GLY A 541 30.45 7.38 -31.65
C GLY A 541 29.20 7.22 -32.53
N VAL A 542 28.02 7.56 -32.00
CA VAL A 542 26.76 7.54 -32.76
C VAL A 542 26.79 8.56 -33.91
N GLY A 543 27.36 9.74 -33.67
CA GLY A 543 27.47 10.80 -34.67
C GLY A 543 28.47 10.48 -35.80
N SER A 544 29.64 9.94 -35.45
CA SER A 544 30.73 9.62 -36.38
C SER A 544 30.35 8.50 -37.34
N GLY A 545 29.66 7.47 -36.84
CA GLY A 545 29.14 6.40 -37.71
C GLY A 545 28.15 6.90 -38.76
N ALA A 546 27.45 8.00 -38.47
CA ALA A 546 26.45 8.61 -39.37
C ALA A 546 27.04 9.64 -40.35
N GLN A 547 28.34 9.95 -40.30
CA GLN A 547 29.01 10.87 -41.22
C GLN A 547 29.11 10.25 -42.63
N GLY A 548 27.98 10.14 -43.32
CA GLY A 548 27.82 9.47 -44.62
C GLY A 548 26.38 9.10 -44.96
N GLY A 549 25.44 9.16 -44.00
CA GLY A 549 24.04 8.79 -44.21
C GLY A 549 23.42 8.15 -42.98
N GLN A 550 22.35 7.37 -43.17
CA GLN A 550 21.83 6.50 -42.12
C GLN A 550 22.79 5.33 -41.91
N LEU A 551 22.97 4.94 -40.65
CA LEU A 551 23.63 3.69 -40.28
C LEU A 551 22.84 2.51 -40.86
N ASN A 552 23.53 1.40 -41.12
CA ASN A 552 22.93 0.15 -41.57
C ASN A 552 23.54 -1.04 -40.82
N GLY A 553 22.89 -2.20 -40.92
CA GLY A 553 23.46 -3.45 -40.40
C GLY A 553 23.67 -3.45 -38.89
N PRO A 554 24.70 -4.16 -38.40
CA PRO A 554 25.06 -4.17 -36.98
C PRO A 554 25.33 -2.78 -36.38
N GLU A 555 25.88 -1.84 -37.15
CA GLU A 555 26.19 -0.49 -36.70
C GLU A 555 24.93 0.31 -36.33
N GLU A 556 23.84 0.10 -37.08
CA GLU A 556 22.54 0.71 -36.77
C GLU A 556 21.98 0.19 -35.43
N LEU A 557 22.06 -1.13 -35.21
CA LEU A 557 21.61 -1.77 -33.98
C LEU A 557 22.42 -1.30 -32.77
N TRP A 558 23.74 -1.24 -32.93
CA TRP A 558 24.63 -0.72 -31.90
C TRP A 558 24.27 0.72 -31.52
N ALA A 559 24.06 1.59 -32.51
CA ALA A 559 23.72 2.99 -32.25
C ALA A 559 22.35 3.12 -31.58
N LYS A 560 21.34 2.37 -32.00
CA LYS A 560 20.03 2.35 -31.33
C LYS A 560 20.19 1.97 -29.87
N LEU A 561 20.86 0.84 -29.59
CA LEU A 561 20.94 0.34 -28.22
C LEU A 561 21.79 1.27 -27.33
N LEU A 562 22.85 1.87 -27.87
CA LEU A 562 23.65 2.83 -27.11
C LEU A 562 22.83 4.06 -26.72
N VAL A 563 21.95 4.55 -27.60
CA VAL A 563 21.05 5.66 -27.27
C VAL A 563 20.02 5.25 -26.21
N ASP A 564 19.44 4.06 -26.31
CA ASP A 564 18.50 3.53 -25.29
C ASP A 564 19.19 3.42 -23.91
N ARG A 565 20.40 2.87 -23.86
CA ARG A 565 21.22 2.73 -22.66
C ARG A 565 21.56 4.08 -22.05
N LEU A 566 22.02 5.03 -22.86
CA LEU A 566 22.30 6.40 -22.42
C LEU A 566 21.03 7.06 -21.84
N ARG A 567 19.88 6.88 -22.48
CA ARG A 567 18.59 7.38 -21.98
C ARG A 567 18.22 6.80 -20.63
N VAL A 568 18.51 5.52 -20.39
CA VAL A 568 18.32 4.89 -19.08
C VAL A 568 19.21 5.59 -18.06
N CYS A 569 20.52 5.67 -18.27
CA CYS A 569 21.47 6.32 -17.34
C CYS A 569 21.04 7.74 -16.96
N LEU A 570 20.73 8.58 -17.95
CA LEU A 570 20.37 9.99 -17.76
C LEU A 570 19.04 10.18 -17.00
N SER A 571 18.16 9.17 -17.03
CA SER A 571 16.83 9.25 -16.41
C SER A 571 16.77 8.76 -14.96
N ARG A 572 17.90 8.28 -14.41
CA ARG A 572 17.95 7.72 -13.04
C ARG A 572 18.13 8.78 -11.95
N ALA A 573 18.61 9.97 -12.31
CA ALA A 573 18.87 11.08 -11.38
C ALA A 573 17.57 11.76 -10.93
N THR A 574 17.45 12.03 -9.63
CA THR A 574 16.34 12.80 -9.06
C THR A 574 16.75 14.21 -8.62
N GLU A 575 18.05 14.50 -8.45
CA GLU A 575 18.56 15.84 -8.08
C GLU A 575 19.76 16.27 -8.95
N ASP A 576 20.84 15.50 -8.93
CA ASP A 576 22.10 15.88 -9.58
C ASP A 576 22.44 14.90 -10.71
N LEU A 577 22.65 15.44 -11.91
CA LEU A 577 23.15 14.70 -13.05
C LEU A 577 24.54 15.21 -13.42
N LEU A 578 25.54 14.39 -13.18
CA LEU A 578 26.94 14.69 -13.47
C LEU A 578 27.34 13.98 -14.76
N LEU A 579 27.90 14.72 -15.71
CA LEU A 579 28.41 14.19 -16.97
C LEU A 579 29.94 14.33 -16.92
N ILE A 580 30.65 13.20 -16.93
CA ILE A 580 32.10 13.19 -16.70
C ILE A 580 32.75 12.47 -17.87
N ASP A 581 33.46 13.21 -18.73
CA ASP A 581 34.27 12.60 -19.78
C ASP A 581 35.73 12.43 -19.29
N ASN A 582 36.40 11.37 -19.76
CA ASN A 582 37.84 11.19 -19.62
C ASN A 582 38.56 11.63 -20.89
N GLN A 583 39.38 12.67 -20.80
CA GLN A 583 40.23 13.16 -21.89
C GLN A 583 39.45 13.45 -23.19
N ALA A 584 38.21 13.97 -23.07
CA ALA A 584 37.42 14.31 -24.23
C ALA A 584 38.09 15.40 -25.07
N ASP A 585 38.12 15.18 -26.40
CA ASP A 585 38.48 16.22 -27.34
C ASP A 585 37.34 17.23 -27.51
N VAL A 586 37.60 18.31 -28.27
CA VAL A 586 36.62 19.39 -28.47
C VAL A 586 35.33 18.86 -29.10
N ALA A 587 35.42 17.95 -30.07
CA ALA A 587 34.25 17.40 -30.76
C ALA A 587 33.39 16.52 -29.85
N THR A 588 34.03 15.74 -29.00
CA THR A 588 33.40 14.88 -27.98
C THR A 588 32.64 15.72 -26.96
N GLY A 589 33.30 16.74 -26.39
CA GLY A 589 32.67 17.66 -25.46
C GLY A 589 31.54 18.50 -26.09
N ASP A 590 31.65 18.86 -27.37
CA ASP A 590 30.59 19.55 -28.10
C ASP A 590 29.32 18.70 -28.26
N GLY A 591 29.46 17.37 -28.31
CA GLY A 591 28.34 16.43 -28.26
C GLY A 591 27.55 16.55 -26.94
N VAL A 592 28.25 16.62 -25.80
CA VAL A 592 27.64 16.80 -24.48
C VAL A 592 26.99 18.18 -24.35
N ARG A 593 27.66 19.24 -24.81
CA ARG A 593 27.09 20.60 -24.87
C ARG A 593 25.82 20.67 -25.72
N ALA A 594 25.80 19.98 -26.85
CA ALA A 594 24.62 19.90 -27.70
C ALA A 594 23.47 19.15 -27.00
N LEU A 595 23.79 18.09 -26.26
CA LEU A 595 22.82 17.36 -25.43
C LEU A 595 22.27 18.23 -24.30
N CYS A 596 23.08 19.11 -23.70
CA CYS A 596 22.69 19.99 -22.60
C CYS A 596 22.13 21.36 -23.06
N ARG A 597 21.88 21.54 -24.36
CA ARG A 597 21.33 22.79 -24.89
C ARG A 597 19.96 23.11 -24.29
N ASP A 598 19.75 24.37 -23.93
CA ASP A 598 18.50 24.91 -23.36
C ASP A 598 18.10 24.26 -22.01
N VAL A 599 19.06 23.60 -21.34
CA VAL A 599 18.87 23.04 -20.00
C VAL A 599 19.16 24.13 -18.97
N PRO A 600 18.19 24.51 -18.11
CA PRO A 600 18.44 25.53 -17.10
C PRO A 600 19.34 25.01 -15.99
N GLY A 601 20.20 25.89 -15.47
CA GLY A 601 21.15 25.53 -14.42
C GLY A 601 22.29 24.61 -14.88
N PHE A 602 22.37 24.29 -16.18
CA PHE A 602 23.52 23.61 -16.75
C PHE A 602 24.76 24.49 -16.61
N HIS A 603 25.84 23.91 -16.09
CA HIS A 603 27.14 24.55 -16.01
C HIS A 603 28.26 23.56 -16.27
N GLU A 604 29.29 24.08 -16.94
CA GLU A 604 30.56 23.39 -17.08
C GLU A 604 31.44 23.70 -15.87
N THR A 605 32.17 22.71 -15.40
CA THR A 605 32.97 22.79 -14.19
C THR A 605 34.26 21.98 -14.34
N THR A 606 35.22 22.18 -13.44
CA THR A 606 36.43 21.35 -13.36
C THR A 606 36.19 20.14 -12.44
N PRO A 607 36.98 19.05 -12.57
CA PRO A 607 36.93 17.95 -11.61
C PRO A 607 37.08 18.40 -10.15
N ASP A 608 38.00 19.33 -9.86
CA ASP A 608 38.20 19.88 -8.51
C ASP A 608 36.98 20.67 -7.98
N GLU A 609 36.35 21.48 -8.83
CA GLU A 609 35.13 22.21 -8.46
C GLU A 609 33.95 21.26 -8.23
N LEU A 610 33.88 20.17 -9.00
CA LEU A 610 32.87 19.13 -8.81
C LEU A 610 33.09 18.38 -7.49
N GLU A 611 34.33 18.01 -7.15
CA GLU A 611 34.64 17.45 -5.82
C GLU A 611 34.28 18.42 -4.70
N ALA A 612 34.58 19.72 -4.88
CA ALA A 612 34.20 20.73 -3.91
C ALA A 612 32.67 20.81 -3.77
N PHE A 613 31.91 20.81 -4.87
CA PHE A 613 30.45 20.80 -4.85
C PHE A 613 29.92 19.62 -4.03
N LEU A 614 30.43 18.41 -4.29
CA LEU A 614 30.04 17.20 -3.58
C LEU A 614 30.38 17.27 -2.08
N ALA A 615 31.50 17.88 -1.71
CA ALA A 615 31.90 18.08 -0.31
C ALA A 615 31.01 19.10 0.46
N HIS A 616 30.31 20.00 -0.24
CA HIS A 616 29.39 20.96 0.37
C HIS A 616 28.02 20.35 0.71
N HIS A 617 27.67 19.19 0.15
CA HIS A 617 26.50 18.40 0.55
C HIS A 617 26.75 17.68 1.89
N ARG A 618 26.83 18.44 2.98
CA ARG A 618 26.96 17.89 4.33
C ARG A 618 25.62 17.37 4.83
N TYR A 619 25.32 16.12 4.49
CA TYR A 619 24.29 15.33 5.15
C TYR A 619 24.62 15.18 6.64
N ASP A 620 23.60 15.06 7.49
CA ASP A 620 23.83 14.61 8.86
C ASP A 620 23.82 13.08 8.95
N ALA A 621 24.15 12.55 10.14
CA ALA A 621 24.29 11.12 10.34
C ALA A 621 23.00 10.34 10.03
N GLU A 622 21.83 10.84 10.42
CA GLU A 622 20.54 10.19 10.15
C GLU A 622 20.23 10.14 8.65
N GLU A 623 20.44 11.25 7.94
CA GLU A 623 20.26 11.31 6.50
C GLU A 623 21.25 10.38 5.78
N LEU A 624 22.51 10.31 6.22
CA LEU A 624 23.51 9.39 5.67
C LEU A 624 23.11 7.92 5.89
N VAL A 625 22.66 7.56 7.09
CA VAL A 625 22.23 6.19 7.45
C VAL A 625 21.08 5.74 6.55
N GLN A 626 20.03 6.54 6.42
CA GLN A 626 18.89 6.21 5.57
C GLN A 626 19.28 6.02 4.10
N ARG A 627 20.21 6.85 3.61
CA ARG A 627 20.73 6.73 2.25
C ARG A 627 21.57 5.47 2.08
N TYR A 628 22.49 5.18 2.99
CA TYR A 628 23.28 3.95 2.94
C TYR A 628 22.40 2.70 3.00
N LEU A 629 21.34 2.70 3.81
CA LEU A 629 20.36 1.61 3.80
C LEU A 629 19.65 1.50 2.46
N SER A 630 19.18 2.62 1.88
CA SER A 630 18.54 2.61 0.56
C SER A 630 19.47 2.06 -0.52
N ASP A 631 20.75 2.42 -0.45
CA ASP A 631 21.77 1.96 -1.38
C ASP A 631 22.08 0.48 -1.18
N ALA A 632 22.20 0.01 0.06
CA ALA A 632 22.44 -1.39 0.39
C ALA A 632 21.32 -2.30 -0.13
N HIS A 633 20.05 -1.91 0.09
CA HIS A 633 18.90 -2.62 -0.50
C HIS A 633 18.94 -2.61 -2.03
N SER A 634 19.34 -1.49 -2.64
CA SER A 634 19.50 -1.41 -4.09
C SER A 634 20.59 -2.38 -4.60
N PHE A 635 21.70 -2.54 -3.87
CA PHE A 635 22.76 -3.48 -4.22
C PHE A 635 22.35 -4.94 -4.06
N VAL A 636 21.52 -5.25 -3.04
CA VAL A 636 20.88 -6.58 -2.89
C VAL A 636 20.07 -6.93 -4.14
N GLN A 637 19.33 -5.98 -4.69
CA GLN A 637 18.46 -6.20 -5.85
C GLN A 637 19.26 -6.52 -7.14
N SER A 638 20.51 -6.07 -7.22
CA SER A 638 21.43 -6.34 -8.33
C SER A 638 22.42 -7.47 -8.02
N ASP A 639 22.13 -8.30 -7.00
CA ASP A 639 22.97 -9.42 -6.51
C ASP A 639 24.42 -9.02 -6.14
N GLN A 640 24.65 -7.74 -5.81
CA GLN A 640 25.95 -7.22 -5.39
C GLN A 640 26.13 -7.34 -3.86
N TRP A 641 26.00 -8.56 -3.34
CA TRP A 641 25.94 -8.87 -1.91
C TRP A 641 27.08 -8.28 -1.08
N ALA A 642 28.33 -8.43 -1.54
CA ALA A 642 29.48 -7.88 -0.83
C ALA A 642 29.47 -6.35 -0.75
N THR A 643 29.03 -5.67 -1.81
CA THR A 643 28.88 -4.20 -1.82
C THR A 643 27.71 -3.79 -0.94
N ALA A 644 26.59 -4.52 -0.99
CA ALA A 644 25.45 -4.30 -0.10
C ALA A 644 25.85 -4.39 1.38
N SER A 645 26.57 -5.46 1.76
CA SER A 645 27.03 -5.69 3.13
C SER A 645 27.94 -4.57 3.63
N ARG A 646 28.94 -4.16 2.83
CA ARG A 646 29.82 -3.02 3.18
C ARG A 646 29.05 -1.71 3.31
N THR A 647 28.08 -1.48 2.44
CA THR A 647 27.25 -0.27 2.43
C THR A 647 26.35 -0.22 3.67
N ALA A 648 25.73 -1.35 4.05
CA ALA A 648 24.95 -1.45 5.26
C ALA A 648 25.82 -1.30 6.53
N GLY A 649 27.04 -1.86 6.53
CA GLY A 649 28.01 -1.68 7.61
C GLY A 649 28.35 -0.20 7.86
N ARG A 650 28.54 0.59 6.79
CA ARG A 650 28.72 2.06 6.91
C ARG A 650 27.52 2.75 7.54
N ALA A 651 26.31 2.27 7.30
CA ALA A 651 25.11 2.79 7.99
C ALA A 651 25.19 2.49 9.49
N VAL A 652 25.58 1.28 9.88
CA VAL A 652 25.76 0.91 11.30
C VAL A 652 26.83 1.78 11.97
N ASP A 653 27.98 2.00 11.32
CA ASP A 653 29.07 2.82 11.85
C ASP A 653 28.63 4.27 12.14
N LEU A 654 27.71 4.80 11.34
CA LEU A 654 27.17 6.15 11.48
C LEU A 654 26.13 6.29 12.60
N LEU A 655 25.61 5.19 13.15
CA LEU A 655 24.64 5.25 14.24
C LEU A 655 25.27 5.85 15.50
N GLY A 656 26.56 5.60 15.77
CA GLY A 656 27.26 6.04 16.98
C GLY A 656 26.68 5.48 18.29
N ASP A 657 27.21 5.92 19.43
CA ASP A 657 26.69 5.54 20.75
C ASP A 657 25.32 6.20 21.00
N PRO A 658 24.26 5.46 21.35
CA PRO A 658 22.93 6.03 21.59
C PRO A 658 22.89 7.08 22.71
N GLU A 659 23.89 7.14 23.60
CA GLU A 659 23.96 8.17 24.66
C GLU A 659 24.69 9.45 24.19
N ASP A 660 25.36 9.43 23.03
CA ASP A 660 26.14 10.56 22.54
C ASP A 660 25.27 11.61 21.79
N PRO A 661 25.32 12.91 22.15
CA PRO A 661 24.47 13.93 21.53
C PRO A 661 24.66 14.17 20.02
N GLY A 662 25.72 13.63 19.43
CA GLY A 662 26.04 13.73 18.00
C GLY A 662 25.74 12.47 17.18
N SER A 663 25.19 11.44 17.81
CA SER A 663 24.85 10.15 17.20
C SER A 663 23.39 10.12 16.71
N VAL A 664 23.00 9.03 16.03
CA VAL A 664 21.61 8.79 15.62
C VAL A 664 20.79 8.39 16.84
N GLN A 665 19.85 9.25 17.23
CA GLN A 665 19.03 9.08 18.45
C GLN A 665 17.67 8.42 18.17
N ASP A 666 17.29 8.31 16.89
CA ASP A 666 16.05 7.70 16.43
C ASP A 666 16.10 6.17 16.61
N GLY A 667 15.34 5.66 17.59
CA GLY A 667 15.32 4.24 17.93
C GLY A 667 14.83 3.33 16.81
N SER A 668 13.87 3.80 15.99
CA SER A 668 13.30 3.05 14.88
C SER A 668 14.32 2.94 13.76
N LEU A 669 14.99 4.05 13.43
CA LEU A 669 16.06 4.04 12.44
C LEU A 669 17.21 3.13 12.88
N ARG A 670 17.57 3.12 14.17
CA ARG A 670 18.59 2.20 14.70
C ARG A 670 18.18 0.73 14.54
N ARG A 671 16.95 0.38 14.94
CA ARG A 671 16.42 -0.99 14.77
C ARG A 671 16.39 -1.38 13.30
N GLU A 672 15.82 -0.55 12.44
CA GLU A 672 15.78 -0.76 10.99
C GLU A 672 17.18 -0.96 10.40
N THR A 673 18.15 -0.14 10.82
CA THR A 673 19.54 -0.23 10.35
C THR A 673 20.18 -1.55 10.76
N HIS A 674 20.03 -1.94 12.02
CA HIS A 674 20.56 -3.20 12.52
C HIS A 674 19.87 -4.42 11.88
N THR A 675 18.54 -4.41 11.76
CA THR A 675 17.77 -5.48 11.09
C THR A 675 18.22 -5.64 9.63
N ALA A 676 18.26 -4.54 8.87
CA ALA A 676 18.62 -4.58 7.45
C ALA A 676 20.09 -5.00 7.25
N ALA A 677 21.03 -4.44 8.01
CA ALA A 677 22.44 -4.81 7.90
C ALA A 677 22.68 -6.28 8.25
N SER A 678 21.99 -6.80 9.27
CA SER A 678 22.10 -8.19 9.71
C SER A 678 21.50 -9.16 8.69
N GLU A 679 20.33 -8.83 8.12
CA GLU A 679 19.74 -9.60 7.03
C GLU A 679 20.71 -9.67 5.83
N ILE A 680 21.28 -8.54 5.43
CA ILE A 680 22.20 -8.46 4.30
C ILE A 680 23.47 -9.27 4.57
N ALA A 681 24.06 -9.18 5.77
CA ALA A 681 25.23 -9.96 6.15
C ALA A 681 24.94 -11.47 6.10
N PHE A 682 23.82 -11.91 6.67
CA PHE A 682 23.39 -13.30 6.64
C PHE A 682 23.19 -13.82 5.21
N ARG A 683 22.48 -13.04 4.37
CA ARG A 683 22.23 -13.41 2.97
C ARG A 683 23.51 -13.40 2.15
N THR A 684 24.45 -12.51 2.45
CA THR A 684 25.77 -12.47 1.81
C THR A 684 26.56 -13.75 2.13
N ALA A 685 26.58 -14.20 3.38
CA ALA A 685 27.20 -15.47 3.76
C ALA A 685 26.54 -16.66 3.04
N CYS A 686 25.20 -16.69 2.99
CA CYS A 686 24.48 -17.75 2.28
C CYS A 686 24.76 -17.75 0.77
N ALA A 687 24.79 -16.57 0.13
CA ALA A 687 25.10 -16.43 -1.29
C ALA A 687 26.54 -16.86 -1.64
N GLN A 688 27.46 -16.79 -0.69
CA GLN A 688 28.84 -17.27 -0.85
C GLN A 688 28.97 -18.80 -0.66
N GLY A 689 27.88 -19.46 -0.26
CA GLY A 689 27.79 -20.89 -0.05
C GLY A 689 28.14 -21.32 1.38
N LEU A 690 28.04 -20.42 2.37
CA LEU A 690 28.36 -20.67 3.77
C LEU A 690 29.74 -21.34 3.92
N ARG A 691 30.80 -20.58 3.70
CA ARG A 691 32.18 -21.03 3.89
C ARG A 691 32.59 -20.80 5.35
N PRO A 692 33.59 -21.52 5.88
CA PRO A 692 34.12 -21.27 7.22
C PRO A 692 34.56 -19.82 7.45
N ASP A 693 35.07 -19.15 6.40
CA ASP A 693 35.48 -17.74 6.44
C ASP A 693 34.28 -16.76 6.61
N ASP A 694 33.05 -17.23 6.34
CA ASP A 694 31.83 -16.42 6.40
C ASP A 694 31.23 -16.35 7.84
N ASP A 695 31.82 -17.05 8.81
CA ASP A 695 31.39 -16.96 10.23
C ASP A 695 31.52 -15.54 10.78
N VAL A 696 32.39 -14.69 10.20
CA VAL A 696 32.44 -13.26 10.53
C VAL A 696 31.13 -12.57 10.18
N LEU A 697 30.61 -12.77 8.97
CA LEU A 697 29.34 -12.17 8.52
C LEU A 697 28.15 -12.69 9.33
N LEU A 698 28.18 -13.95 9.73
CA LEU A 698 27.11 -14.51 10.56
C LEU A 698 27.16 -14.04 12.02
N ARG A 699 28.35 -13.78 12.59
CA ARG A 699 28.48 -13.10 13.88
C ARG A 699 27.95 -11.67 13.81
N GLU A 700 28.31 -10.94 12.77
CA GLU A 700 27.79 -9.60 12.52
C GLU A 700 26.26 -9.60 12.42
N ALA A 701 25.68 -10.58 11.74
CA ALA A 701 24.23 -10.76 11.67
C ALA A 701 23.60 -11.11 13.03
N GLU A 702 24.20 -12.02 13.79
CA GLU A 702 23.70 -12.40 15.12
C GLU A 702 23.70 -11.21 16.09
N ASP A 703 24.83 -10.50 16.17
CA ASP A 703 24.98 -9.34 17.06
C ASP A 703 24.03 -8.21 16.65
N GLY A 704 23.90 -7.94 15.35
CA GLY A 704 23.02 -6.90 14.84
C GLY A 704 21.53 -7.22 15.05
N PHE A 705 21.08 -8.46 14.83
CA PHE A 705 19.70 -8.85 15.16
C PHE A 705 19.43 -8.73 16.66
N GLY A 706 20.42 -9.05 17.51
CA GLY A 706 20.32 -8.83 18.96
C GLY A 706 20.13 -7.35 19.31
N LEU A 707 20.87 -6.44 18.66
CA LEU A 707 20.72 -4.99 18.82
C LEU A 707 19.39 -4.46 18.29
N ALA A 708 18.80 -5.11 17.29
CA ALA A 708 17.48 -4.79 16.76
C ALA A 708 16.32 -5.31 17.63
N GLY A 709 16.58 -6.28 18.51
CA GLY A 709 15.55 -6.97 19.31
C GLY A 709 14.86 -8.11 18.57
N GLU A 710 15.53 -8.71 17.57
CA GLU A 710 14.97 -9.74 16.68
C GLU A 710 15.37 -11.16 17.13
N ASP A 711 14.88 -11.60 18.29
CA ASP A 711 15.31 -12.83 18.97
C ASP A 711 15.16 -14.10 18.11
N ALA A 712 14.06 -14.23 17.35
CA ALA A 712 13.87 -15.38 16.45
C ALA A 712 14.93 -15.41 15.34
N SER A 713 15.29 -14.24 14.80
CA SER A 713 16.30 -14.11 13.75
C SER A 713 17.71 -14.41 14.28
N VAL A 714 18.04 -13.97 15.51
CA VAL A 714 19.28 -14.34 16.21
C VAL A 714 19.43 -15.86 16.26
N GLU A 715 18.37 -16.56 16.65
CA GLU A 715 18.41 -18.01 16.79
C GLU A 715 18.50 -18.74 15.44
N VAL A 716 17.82 -18.25 14.39
CA VAL A 716 17.98 -18.77 13.03
C VAL A 716 19.44 -18.66 12.57
N VAL A 717 20.08 -17.50 12.77
CA VAL A 717 21.49 -17.29 12.41
C VAL A 717 22.40 -18.25 13.18
N ARG A 718 22.16 -18.45 14.49
CA ARG A 718 22.93 -19.41 15.30
C ARG A 718 22.86 -20.84 14.78
N LEU A 719 21.69 -21.29 14.34
CA LEU A 719 21.53 -22.63 13.75
C LEU A 719 22.35 -22.79 12.46
N PHE A 720 22.38 -21.76 11.61
CA PHE A 720 23.23 -21.73 10.42
C PHE A 720 24.73 -21.72 10.76
N ARG A 721 25.14 -20.98 11.81
CA ARG A 721 26.52 -20.97 12.32
C ARG A 721 26.95 -22.31 12.89
N ALA A 722 26.07 -22.99 13.63
CA ALA A 722 26.35 -24.33 14.15
C ALA A 722 26.61 -25.32 13.02
N ARG A 723 25.84 -25.22 11.93
CA ARG A 723 26.01 -26.04 10.72
C ARG A 723 27.36 -25.80 10.01
N LEU A 724 27.90 -24.59 10.05
CA LEU A 724 29.27 -24.30 9.57
C LEU A 724 30.37 -24.96 10.41
N ALA A 725 30.15 -25.08 11.71
CA ALA A 725 31.12 -25.63 12.65
C ALA A 725 31.10 -27.16 12.70
N ALA A 726 29.98 -27.79 12.32
CA ALA A 726 29.86 -29.23 12.22
C ALA A 726 30.66 -29.75 11.00
N SER A 727 31.62 -30.65 11.22
CA SER A 727 32.40 -31.29 10.13
C SER A 727 31.72 -32.54 9.55
N GLU A 728 30.49 -32.83 9.95
CA GLU A 728 29.70 -33.97 9.49
C GLU A 728 28.65 -33.48 8.49
N ASP A 729 28.51 -34.19 7.37
CA ASP A 729 27.70 -33.79 6.21
C ASP A 729 26.17 -33.76 6.49
N ASP A 730 25.70 -34.21 7.66
CA ASP A 730 24.27 -34.30 8.01
C ASP A 730 23.86 -33.31 9.10
N PRO A 731 22.86 -32.43 8.86
CA PRO A 731 22.33 -31.52 9.88
C PRO A 731 21.53 -32.27 10.97
N ASP A 732 21.63 -31.81 12.23
CA ASP A 732 20.84 -32.38 13.33
C ASP A 732 19.33 -32.22 13.03
N PRO A 733 18.54 -33.31 13.01
CA PRO A 733 17.10 -33.25 12.80
C PRO A 733 16.38 -32.27 13.75
N ALA A 734 16.84 -32.16 15.00
CA ALA A 734 16.24 -31.26 15.97
C ALA A 734 16.41 -29.79 15.56
N ASP A 735 17.53 -29.43 14.94
CA ASP A 735 17.80 -28.08 14.46
C ASP A 735 16.89 -27.71 13.28
N MET A 736 16.59 -28.66 12.39
CA MET A 736 15.69 -28.42 11.25
C MET A 736 14.24 -28.17 11.68
N ALA A 737 13.75 -28.95 12.65
CA ALA A 737 12.43 -28.71 13.24
C ALA A 737 12.37 -27.36 13.97
N ARG A 738 13.45 -27.00 14.69
CA ARG A 738 13.57 -25.72 15.38
C ARG A 738 13.60 -24.55 14.40
N LEU A 739 14.31 -24.70 13.29
CA LEU A 739 14.32 -23.74 12.19
C LEU A 739 12.90 -23.46 11.69
N GLY A 740 12.14 -24.52 11.39
CA GLY A 740 10.74 -24.41 10.94
C GLY A 740 9.84 -23.68 11.94
N ASN A 741 10.03 -23.90 13.24
CA ASN A 741 9.25 -23.24 14.28
C ASN A 741 9.56 -21.73 14.43
N LEU A 742 10.78 -21.30 14.11
CA LEU A 742 11.21 -19.90 14.23
C LEU A 742 10.84 -19.04 13.01
N LEU A 743 10.60 -19.66 11.85
CA LEU A 743 10.33 -18.97 10.58
C LEU A 743 9.20 -17.92 10.60
N PRO A 744 8.05 -18.16 11.26
CA PRO A 744 6.95 -17.18 11.27
C PRO A 744 7.32 -15.85 11.92
N ASP A 745 8.18 -15.89 12.93
CA ASP A 745 8.59 -14.73 13.74
C ASP A 745 9.94 -14.15 13.28
N ALA A 746 10.70 -14.89 12.46
CA ALA A 746 11.95 -14.40 11.88
C ALA A 746 11.71 -13.33 10.80
N VAL A 747 12.72 -12.45 10.66
CA VAL A 747 12.77 -11.42 9.64
C VAL A 747 12.55 -12.04 8.25
N PRO A 748 11.64 -11.49 7.41
CA PRO A 748 11.20 -12.15 6.18
C PRO A 748 12.32 -12.58 5.22
N GLY A 749 13.43 -11.84 5.16
CA GLY A 749 14.55 -12.17 4.28
C GLY A 749 15.32 -13.44 4.63
N LEU A 750 15.17 -13.98 5.84
CA LEU A 750 15.80 -15.23 6.26
C LEU A 750 15.01 -16.46 5.78
N ARG A 751 13.70 -16.31 5.56
CA ARG A 751 12.79 -17.45 5.36
C ARG A 751 13.13 -18.30 4.14
N PRO A 752 13.36 -17.75 2.93
CA PRO A 752 13.63 -18.58 1.75
C PRO A 752 14.89 -19.44 1.89
N LEU A 753 15.90 -18.95 2.63
CA LEU A 753 17.15 -19.65 2.86
C LEU A 753 16.97 -20.78 3.87
N ALA A 754 16.22 -20.51 4.93
CA ALA A 754 15.88 -21.51 5.94
C ALA A 754 14.95 -22.60 5.37
N GLU A 755 13.93 -22.23 4.60
CA GLU A 755 13.07 -23.17 3.87
C GLU A 755 13.87 -24.02 2.87
N GLY A 756 14.82 -23.41 2.16
CA GLY A 756 15.73 -24.12 1.27
C GLY A 756 16.60 -25.14 2.00
N ALA A 757 17.12 -24.80 3.19
CA ALA A 757 17.89 -25.71 4.02
C ALA A 757 17.05 -26.89 4.54
N ILE A 758 15.80 -26.64 4.95
CA ILE A 758 14.85 -27.69 5.34
C ILE A 758 14.52 -28.57 4.14
N SER A 759 14.26 -27.98 2.97
CA SER A 759 13.95 -28.73 1.75
C SER A 759 15.11 -29.65 1.34
N GLN A 760 16.34 -29.13 1.35
CA GLN A 760 17.53 -29.95 1.06
C GLN A 760 17.66 -31.10 2.05
N TRP A 761 17.50 -30.82 3.35
CA TRP A 761 17.51 -31.86 4.37
C TRP A 761 16.45 -32.93 4.10
N LEU A 762 15.21 -32.55 3.78
CA LEU A 762 14.12 -33.48 3.45
C LEU A 762 14.45 -34.37 2.24
N ASP A 763 15.20 -33.86 1.26
CA ASP A 763 15.65 -34.65 0.10
C ASP A 763 16.75 -35.68 0.48
N ASP A 764 17.56 -35.35 1.48
CA ASP A 764 18.67 -36.18 1.96
C ASP A 764 18.25 -37.20 3.04
N ILE A 765 17.00 -37.15 3.53
CA ILE A 765 16.51 -38.07 4.56
C ILE A 765 16.57 -39.53 4.07
N PRO A 766 17.29 -40.43 4.77
CA PRO A 766 17.33 -41.84 4.43
C PRO A 766 15.95 -42.47 4.63
N ALA A 767 15.63 -43.48 3.80
CA ALA A 767 14.43 -44.29 4.01
C ALA A 767 14.41 -44.83 5.45
N LEU A 768 13.34 -44.55 6.19
CA LEU A 768 13.18 -44.93 7.59
C LEU A 768 12.88 -46.44 7.75
N ASP A 769 13.79 -47.27 7.25
CA ASP A 769 13.73 -48.73 7.31
C ASP A 769 14.46 -49.27 8.54
N ASP A 770 14.36 -50.59 8.79
CA ASP A 770 14.97 -51.28 9.94
C ASP A 770 16.51 -51.18 10.06
N ALA A 771 17.20 -50.59 9.08
CA ALA A 771 18.65 -50.38 9.13
C ALA A 771 19.08 -49.14 9.93
N VAL A 772 18.21 -48.13 10.10
CA VAL A 772 18.54 -46.93 10.91
C VAL A 772 18.42 -47.23 12.41
N PRO A 773 19.45 -46.95 13.25
CA PRO A 773 19.39 -47.18 14.69
C PRO A 773 18.17 -46.53 15.35
N ARG A 774 17.48 -47.26 16.22
CA ARG A 774 16.22 -46.83 16.85
C ARG A 774 16.27 -45.41 17.47
N PRO A 775 17.33 -45.00 18.19
CA PRO A 775 17.41 -43.64 18.74
C PRO A 775 17.43 -42.54 17.67
N ALA A 776 18.21 -42.73 16.60
CA ALA A 776 18.28 -41.80 15.47
C ALA A 776 16.95 -41.73 14.70
N ARG A 777 16.30 -42.89 14.50
CA ARG A 777 14.98 -42.96 13.89
C ARG A 777 13.92 -42.19 14.69
N THR A 778 13.95 -42.29 16.02
CA THR A 778 13.00 -41.55 16.88
C THR A 778 13.21 -40.04 16.82
N GLN A 779 14.47 -39.57 16.81
CA GLN A 779 14.79 -38.15 16.68
C GLN A 779 14.34 -37.59 15.32
N LEU A 780 14.59 -38.35 14.25
CA LEU A 780 14.20 -37.94 12.90
C LEU A 780 12.68 -37.87 12.71
N ILE A 781 11.94 -38.87 13.20
CA ILE A 781 10.47 -38.87 13.20
C ILE A 781 9.93 -37.68 14.00
N ALA A 782 10.48 -37.39 15.19
CA ALA A 782 10.04 -36.27 16.01
C ALA A 782 10.27 -34.92 15.31
N ALA A 783 11.39 -34.76 14.61
CA ALA A 783 11.70 -33.56 13.86
C ALA A 783 10.75 -33.35 12.66
N ILE A 784 10.56 -34.38 11.84
CA ILE A 784 9.64 -34.33 10.68
C ILE A 784 8.20 -34.07 11.14
N TYR A 785 7.78 -34.72 12.23
CA TYR A 785 6.48 -34.49 12.85
C TYR A 785 6.33 -33.03 13.34
N GLY A 786 7.40 -32.47 13.92
CA GLY A 786 7.45 -31.06 14.31
C GLY A 786 7.24 -30.09 13.15
N LEU A 787 7.84 -30.35 11.98
CA LEU A 787 7.60 -29.56 10.77
C LEU A 787 6.15 -29.68 10.27
N ALA A 788 5.59 -30.88 10.32
CA ALA A 788 4.24 -31.15 9.83
C ALA A 788 3.12 -30.60 10.75
N THR A 789 3.42 -30.35 12.03
CA THR A 789 2.39 -30.01 13.05
C THR A 789 2.65 -28.73 13.83
N GLY A 790 3.85 -28.16 13.69
CA GLY A 790 4.29 -26.91 14.30
C GLY A 790 3.86 -25.65 13.53
N PRO A 791 4.42 -24.48 13.86
CA PRO A 791 4.09 -23.21 13.22
C PRO A 791 4.30 -23.19 11.68
N SER A 792 5.19 -24.03 11.15
CA SER A 792 5.45 -24.19 9.72
C SER A 792 4.56 -25.22 9.01
N ALA A 793 3.58 -25.81 9.69
CA ALA A 793 2.72 -26.86 9.15
C ALA A 793 2.05 -26.47 7.82
N GLY A 794 1.72 -25.19 7.61
CA GLY A 794 1.12 -24.74 6.34
C GLY A 794 1.97 -24.94 5.10
N VAL A 795 3.28 -25.17 5.27
CA VAL A 795 4.20 -25.48 4.17
C VAL A 795 4.46 -26.98 4.10
N TYR A 796 4.60 -27.64 5.24
CA TYR A 796 5.14 -29.02 5.30
C TYR A 796 4.11 -30.11 5.59
N SER A 797 2.88 -29.79 5.99
CA SER A 797 1.85 -30.80 6.30
C SER A 797 1.42 -31.60 5.08
N SER A 798 1.47 -31.00 3.89
CA SER A 798 1.12 -31.60 2.61
C SER A 798 2.33 -31.99 1.75
N ASP A 799 3.55 -31.81 2.25
CA ASP A 799 4.77 -32.18 1.52
C ASP A 799 4.85 -33.72 1.41
N GLU A 800 4.94 -34.22 0.18
CA GLU A 800 5.00 -35.67 -0.08
C GLU A 800 6.20 -36.34 0.59
N ARG A 801 7.33 -35.63 0.73
CA ARG A 801 8.54 -36.16 1.38
C ARG A 801 8.29 -36.37 2.87
N VAL A 802 7.64 -35.40 3.51
CA VAL A 802 7.24 -35.43 4.91
C VAL A 802 6.23 -36.56 5.16
N THR A 803 5.17 -36.61 4.35
CA THR A 803 4.11 -37.62 4.46
C THR A 803 4.68 -39.03 4.28
N ARG A 804 5.49 -39.25 3.23
CA ARG A 804 6.16 -40.54 2.95
C ARG A 804 7.11 -40.97 4.07
N ALA A 805 7.78 -40.03 4.72
CA ALA A 805 8.68 -40.34 5.83
C ALA A 805 7.92 -40.72 7.11
N LEU A 806 6.77 -40.10 7.39
CA LEU A 806 5.97 -40.38 8.58
C LEU A 806 5.08 -41.63 8.43
N GLU A 807 4.68 -41.97 7.20
CA GLU A 807 3.76 -43.08 6.91
C GLU A 807 4.17 -44.43 7.52
N PRO A 808 5.44 -44.88 7.49
CA PRO A 808 5.86 -46.14 8.13
C PRO A 808 5.70 -46.14 9.66
N ALA A 809 5.71 -44.96 10.29
CA ALA A 809 5.65 -44.83 11.75
C ALA A 809 4.22 -44.78 12.29
N PHE A 810 3.30 -44.15 11.55
CA PHE A 810 1.92 -43.90 11.99
C PHE A 810 0.88 -44.72 11.20
N GLY A 811 1.20 -45.17 9.99
CA GLY A 811 0.25 -45.73 9.01
C GLY A 811 -0.49 -44.63 8.23
N ALA A 812 -0.78 -44.88 6.95
CA ALA A 812 -1.37 -43.89 6.04
C ALA A 812 -2.67 -43.27 6.57
N ASP A 813 -3.61 -44.11 7.01
CA ASP A 813 -4.93 -43.68 7.47
C ASP A 813 -4.84 -42.81 8.74
N ALA A 814 -4.03 -43.23 9.72
CA ALA A 814 -3.87 -42.49 10.97
C ALA A 814 -3.06 -41.20 10.79
N LEU A 815 -2.08 -41.19 9.88
CA LEU A 815 -1.34 -39.97 9.54
C LEU A 815 -2.24 -38.94 8.87
N GLN A 816 -3.08 -39.37 7.91
CA GLN A 816 -4.05 -38.50 7.26
C GLN A 816 -5.05 -37.91 8.26
N ASP A 817 -5.55 -38.72 9.20
CA ASP A 817 -6.44 -38.25 10.27
C ASP A 817 -5.75 -37.22 11.18
N ILE A 818 -4.48 -37.44 11.56
CA ILE A 818 -3.69 -36.52 12.38
C ILE A 818 -3.48 -35.18 11.68
N LEU A 819 -3.06 -35.19 10.41
CA LEU A 819 -2.80 -33.98 9.63
C LEU A 819 -4.09 -33.21 9.36
N THR A 820 -5.18 -33.89 8.98
CA THR A 820 -6.50 -33.27 8.75
C THR A 820 -7.09 -32.66 10.04
N THR A 821 -6.92 -33.35 11.17
CA THR A 821 -7.35 -32.84 12.49
C THR A 821 -6.52 -31.62 12.91
N ARG A 822 -5.24 -31.59 12.53
CA ARG A 822 -4.36 -30.46 12.84
C ARG A 822 -4.66 -29.25 11.95
N ASP A 823 -4.92 -29.46 10.66
CA ASP A 823 -5.34 -28.39 9.74
C ASP A 823 -6.65 -27.75 10.21
N THR A 824 -7.62 -28.56 10.64
CA THR A 824 -8.87 -28.04 11.22
C THR A 824 -8.67 -27.31 12.55
N LEU A 825 -7.76 -27.77 13.41
CA LEU A 825 -7.38 -27.04 14.63
C LEU A 825 -6.64 -25.74 14.31
N ARG A 826 -5.82 -25.71 13.27
CA ARG A 826 -5.11 -24.52 12.82
C ARG A 826 -6.04 -23.51 12.18
N ASP A 827 -7.00 -23.93 11.39
CA ASP A 827 -8.05 -23.07 10.85
C ASP A 827 -8.87 -22.45 11.99
N ALA A 828 -9.14 -23.23 13.04
CA ALA A 828 -9.77 -22.75 14.27
C ALA A 828 -8.86 -21.80 15.07
N GLU A 829 -7.55 -22.07 15.20
CA GLU A 829 -6.57 -21.19 15.86
C GLU A 829 -6.33 -19.91 15.05
N ALA A 830 -6.35 -19.96 13.72
CA ALA A 830 -6.24 -18.80 12.84
C ALA A 830 -7.49 -17.94 12.90
N LEU A 831 -8.68 -18.55 12.92
CA LEU A 831 -9.94 -17.86 13.21
C LEU A 831 -9.92 -17.24 14.61
N LEU A 832 -9.43 -17.97 15.63
CA LEU A 832 -9.36 -17.50 17.00
C LEU A 832 -8.33 -16.36 17.17
N SER A 833 -7.16 -16.47 16.54
CA SER A 833 -6.14 -15.40 16.49
C SER A 833 -6.65 -14.18 15.71
N SER A 834 -7.37 -14.38 14.61
CA SER A 834 -8.10 -13.33 13.90
C SER A 834 -9.11 -12.65 14.82
N GLU A 835 -9.88 -13.42 15.59
CA GLU A 835 -10.86 -12.91 16.55
C GLU A 835 -10.19 -12.19 17.74
N ILE A 836 -9.05 -12.71 18.23
CA ILE A 836 -8.24 -12.12 19.29
C ILE A 836 -7.60 -10.83 18.82
N GLN A 837 -7.00 -10.80 17.62
CA GLN A 837 -6.45 -9.57 17.03
C GLN A 837 -7.55 -8.56 16.72
N ALA A 838 -8.72 -9.00 16.25
CA ALA A 838 -9.89 -8.15 16.07
C ALA A 838 -10.39 -7.61 17.41
N ARG A 839 -10.27 -8.38 18.49
CA ARG A 839 -10.63 -7.98 19.85
C ARG A 839 -9.59 -7.06 20.50
N GLU A 840 -8.29 -7.32 20.32
CA GLU A 840 -7.19 -6.47 20.75
C GLU A 840 -7.20 -5.15 19.98
N ARG A 841 -7.60 -5.15 18.70
CA ARG A 841 -7.87 -3.94 17.93
C ARG A 841 -9.15 -3.26 18.35
N ALA A 842 -10.20 -4.00 18.67
CA ALA A 842 -11.39 -3.39 19.26
C ALA A 842 -11.05 -2.77 20.63
N GLU A 843 -10.16 -3.38 21.43
CA GLU A 843 -9.64 -2.82 22.67
C GLU A 843 -8.70 -1.64 22.43
N PHE A 844 -7.86 -1.67 21.40
CA PHE A 844 -7.00 -0.57 21.00
C PHE A 844 -7.80 0.59 20.42
N ASP A 845 -8.82 0.33 19.60
CA ASP A 845 -9.78 1.31 19.11
C ASP A 845 -10.62 1.83 20.27
N LEU A 846 -10.94 1.01 21.27
CA LEU A 846 -11.58 1.43 22.51
C LEU A 846 -10.61 2.25 23.39
N GLU A 847 -9.31 1.97 23.39
CA GLU A 847 -8.27 2.74 24.08
C GLU A 847 -7.97 4.05 23.36
N ALA A 848 -7.95 4.06 22.03
CA ALA A 848 -7.87 5.24 21.20
C ALA A 848 -9.16 6.06 21.35
N THR A 849 -10.34 5.43 21.41
CA THR A 849 -11.61 6.09 21.74
C THR A 849 -11.62 6.55 23.18
N ARG A 850 -10.98 5.84 24.13
CA ARG A 850 -10.81 6.29 25.52
C ARG A 850 -9.79 7.41 25.63
N ALA A 851 -8.77 7.46 24.77
CA ALA A 851 -7.80 8.52 24.65
C ALA A 851 -8.41 9.73 23.94
N ASP A 852 -9.33 9.52 23.01
CA ASP A 852 -10.17 10.54 22.38
C ASP A 852 -11.23 11.04 23.38
N MET A 853 -11.77 10.15 24.23
CA MET A 853 -12.59 10.50 25.40
C MET A 853 -11.77 11.15 26.50
N ALA A 854 -10.46 10.86 26.64
CA ALA A 854 -9.55 11.45 27.62
C ALA A 854 -9.01 12.80 27.13
N ALA A 855 -8.86 12.98 25.82
CA ALA A 855 -8.71 14.24 25.14
C ALA A 855 -10.00 15.05 25.28
N THR A 856 -11.17 14.44 25.10
CA THR A 856 -12.46 15.02 25.49
C THR A 856 -12.51 15.25 27.01
N GLN A 857 -11.77 14.48 27.82
CA GLN A 857 -11.67 14.62 29.27
C GLN A 857 -10.74 15.77 29.68
N ALA A 858 -9.75 16.10 28.86
CA ALA A 858 -8.93 17.30 28.99
C ALA A 858 -9.70 18.56 28.53
N ASP A 859 -10.68 18.40 27.63
CA ASP A 859 -11.67 19.44 27.32
C ASP A 859 -12.67 19.55 28.47
N LEU A 860 -13.03 18.41 29.08
CA LEU A 860 -13.68 18.35 30.38
C LEU A 860 -12.79 18.85 31.51
N GLU A 861 -11.46 18.98 31.40
CA GLU A 861 -10.61 19.53 32.46
C GLU A 861 -10.66 21.07 32.43
N GLY A 862 -10.80 21.66 31.22
CA GLY A 862 -11.25 23.04 31.03
C GLY A 862 -12.70 23.25 31.49
N GLU A 863 -13.56 22.24 31.26
CA GLU A 863 -14.89 22.17 31.86
C GLU A 863 -14.81 21.87 33.37
N ARG A 864 -13.72 21.31 33.94
CA ARG A 864 -13.51 21.03 35.39
C ARG A 864 -13.14 22.28 36.16
N VAL A 865 -12.58 23.28 35.50
CA VAL A 865 -12.47 24.63 36.07
C VAL A 865 -13.86 25.27 36.15
N ARG A 866 -14.72 25.09 35.14
CA ARG A 866 -16.14 25.50 35.19
C ARG A 866 -16.98 24.63 36.12
N ILE A 867 -16.68 23.34 36.24
CA ILE A 867 -17.34 22.39 37.13
C ILE A 867 -16.86 22.66 38.55
N ARG A 868 -15.64 23.13 38.83
CA ARG A 868 -15.28 23.64 40.18
C ARG A 868 -16.07 24.88 40.56
N GLU A 869 -16.33 25.77 39.60
CA GLU A 869 -17.22 26.92 39.81
C GLU A 869 -18.67 26.47 40.03
N VAL A 870 -19.12 25.41 39.35
CA VAL A 870 -20.44 24.79 39.53
C VAL A 870 -20.51 23.88 40.76
N GLU A 871 -19.44 23.24 41.19
CA GLU A 871 -19.28 22.41 42.39
C GLU A 871 -19.24 23.29 43.63
N GLN A 872 -18.71 24.52 43.54
CA GLN A 872 -18.82 25.53 44.59
C GLN A 872 -20.27 26.00 44.74
N LEU A 873 -20.98 26.22 43.62
CA LEU A 873 -22.41 26.54 43.59
C LEU A 873 -23.29 25.35 44.04
N TRP A 874 -22.88 24.12 43.71
CA TRP A 874 -23.50 22.87 44.15
C TRP A 874 -23.25 22.64 45.63
N ALA A 875 -22.05 22.87 46.15
CA ALA A 875 -21.73 22.76 47.57
C ALA A 875 -22.50 23.78 48.42
N ASP A 876 -22.75 24.98 47.90
CA ASP A 876 -23.62 25.97 48.54
C ASP A 876 -25.10 25.53 48.50
N ALA A 877 -25.55 24.88 47.41
CA ALA A 877 -26.88 24.28 47.30
C ALA A 877 -27.02 23.02 48.18
N GLU A 878 -25.97 22.22 48.32
CA GLU A 878 -25.89 21.00 49.13
C GLU A 878 -25.87 21.37 50.61
N LYS A 879 -25.23 22.47 51.00
CA LYS A 879 -25.29 23.04 52.36
C LYS A 879 -26.68 23.58 52.72
N ALA A 880 -27.41 24.13 51.75
CA ALA A 880 -28.82 24.51 51.91
C ALA A 880 -29.73 23.27 51.98
N THR A 881 -29.40 22.22 51.21
CA THR A 881 -30.11 20.93 51.20
C THR A 881 -29.86 20.13 52.49
N GLU A 882 -28.65 20.18 53.05
CA GLU A 882 -28.30 19.58 54.35
C GLU A 882 -28.93 20.34 55.52
N ALA A 883 -29.07 21.67 55.42
CA ALA A 883 -29.86 22.45 56.39
C ALA A 883 -31.35 22.03 56.36
N ALA A 884 -31.91 21.79 55.17
CA ALA A 884 -33.28 21.28 55.00
C ALA A 884 -33.42 19.80 55.45
N LYS A 885 -32.42 18.95 55.19
CA LYS A 885 -32.38 17.57 55.70
C LYS A 885 -32.21 17.51 57.22
N ALA A 886 -31.49 18.44 57.85
CA ALA A 886 -31.38 18.53 59.30
C ALA A 886 -32.69 18.98 59.97
N GLU A 887 -33.46 19.86 59.32
CA GLU A 887 -34.83 20.20 59.74
C GLU A 887 -35.80 19.02 59.54
N LEU A 888 -35.64 18.26 58.44
CA LEU A 888 -36.37 17.02 58.15
C LEU A 888 -36.02 15.91 59.15
N GLU A 889 -34.77 15.82 59.60
CA GLU A 889 -34.32 14.82 60.58
C GLU A 889 -34.76 15.19 62.00
N GLN A 890 -34.80 16.48 62.36
CA GLN A 890 -35.46 16.95 63.59
C GLN A 890 -36.98 16.73 63.57
N ALA A 891 -37.61 16.70 62.39
CA ALA A 891 -39.00 16.32 62.23
C ALA A 891 -39.18 14.79 62.35
N ARG A 892 -38.30 13.98 61.74
CA ARG A 892 -38.27 12.51 61.85
C ARG A 892 -38.01 12.02 63.28
N GLN A 893 -37.16 12.71 64.04
CA GLN A 893 -36.94 12.37 65.45
C GLN A 893 -38.16 12.69 66.33
N ARG A 894 -38.92 13.75 66.02
CA ARG A 894 -40.22 14.01 66.68
C ARG A 894 -41.30 12.98 66.29
N VAL A 895 -41.18 12.37 65.12
CA VAL A 895 -42.05 11.27 64.66
C VAL A 895 -41.67 9.97 65.38
N ALA A 896 -40.38 9.64 65.49
CA ALA A 896 -39.90 8.49 66.27
C ALA A 896 -40.29 8.57 67.76
N ASP A 897 -40.23 9.75 68.39
CA ASP A 897 -40.65 9.96 69.79
C ASP A 897 -42.19 9.83 69.98
N VAL A 898 -42.97 9.98 68.90
CA VAL A 898 -44.42 9.74 68.89
C VAL A 898 -44.72 8.26 68.62
N GLU A 899 -43.94 7.58 67.77
CA GLU A 899 -44.01 6.14 67.49
C GLU A 899 -43.67 5.29 68.73
N ASP A 900 -42.75 5.74 69.57
CA ASP A 900 -42.43 5.11 70.86
C ASP A 900 -43.58 5.28 71.89
N ASN A 901 -44.24 6.45 71.92
CA ASN A 901 -45.43 6.67 72.78
C ASN A 901 -46.69 5.92 72.30
N VAL A 902 -46.78 5.58 71.02
CA VAL A 902 -47.91 4.82 70.44
C VAL A 902 -47.72 3.30 70.62
N THR A 903 -46.48 2.82 70.63
CA THR A 903 -46.12 1.43 70.96
C THR A 903 -46.36 1.12 72.44
N GLU A 904 -46.19 2.11 73.34
CA GLU A 904 -46.45 1.93 74.78
C GLU A 904 -47.94 2.06 75.16
N MET A 905 -48.76 2.73 74.34
CA MET A 905 -50.12 3.05 74.76
C MET A 905 -51.19 1.98 74.51
N LEU A 906 -51.12 1.09 73.52
CA LEU A 906 -52.31 0.29 73.18
C LEU A 906 -52.03 -1.14 72.71
N GLU A 907 -51.33 -1.89 73.59
CA GLU A 907 -51.60 -3.29 73.90
C GLU A 907 -53.06 -3.56 74.41
N GLU A 908 -54.05 -2.70 74.10
CA GLU A 908 -55.46 -2.89 74.44
C GLU A 908 -56.36 -2.83 73.19
N ARG A 909 -56.76 -4.03 72.71
CA ARG A 909 -57.99 -4.36 71.97
C ARG A 909 -58.66 -3.26 71.12
N GLY A 910 -58.59 -3.46 69.80
CA GLY A 910 -59.80 -3.55 68.97
C GLY A 910 -60.22 -2.32 68.17
N PHE A 911 -60.25 -2.56 66.85
CA PHE A 911 -61.22 -2.05 65.87
C PHE A 911 -60.83 -0.79 65.05
N ARG A 912 -60.41 -1.10 63.80
CA ARG A 912 -60.81 -0.52 62.50
C ARG A 912 -61.37 0.90 62.50
N GLU A 913 -60.68 1.81 61.78
CA GLU A 913 -61.23 2.64 60.68
C GLU A 913 -60.27 3.72 60.15
N GLN A 914 -59.00 3.79 60.59
CA GLN A 914 -58.08 4.86 60.14
C GLN A 914 -57.02 4.46 59.10
N GLU A 915 -56.68 3.17 58.95
CA GLU A 915 -55.71 2.72 57.91
C GLU A 915 -56.29 2.70 56.49
N LEU A 916 -57.62 2.74 56.35
CA LEU A 916 -58.29 2.84 55.04
C LEU A 916 -58.31 4.28 54.49
N LEU A 917 -58.07 5.29 55.36
CA LEU A 917 -57.96 6.71 54.98
C LEU A 917 -56.54 7.11 54.55
N THR A 918 -55.50 6.39 54.99
CA THR A 918 -54.11 6.68 54.63
C THR A 918 -53.76 6.17 53.23
N VAL A 919 -54.22 4.97 52.84
CA VAL A 919 -53.99 4.43 51.47
C VAL A 919 -54.82 5.16 50.40
N GLN A 920 -55.98 5.75 50.78
CA GLN A 920 -56.73 6.63 49.89
C GLN A 920 -56.08 8.02 49.72
N GLY A 921 -55.40 8.55 50.75
CA GLY A 921 -54.64 9.80 50.63
C GLY A 921 -53.40 9.67 49.75
N GLU A 922 -52.67 8.57 49.86
CA GLU A 922 -51.46 8.32 49.05
C GLU A 922 -51.79 7.99 47.58
N LEU A 923 -52.97 7.42 47.30
CA LEU A 923 -53.48 7.23 45.94
C LEU A 923 -53.93 8.56 45.30
N ASP A 924 -54.59 9.44 46.06
CA ASP A 924 -55.00 10.78 45.59
C ASP A 924 -53.77 11.69 45.35
N GLU A 925 -52.68 11.53 46.11
CA GLU A 925 -51.43 12.28 45.96
C GLU A 925 -50.64 11.82 44.71
N ALA A 926 -50.58 10.51 44.45
CA ALA A 926 -49.97 9.95 43.24
C ALA A 926 -50.78 10.24 41.96
N GLU A 927 -52.12 10.32 42.04
CA GLU A 927 -52.97 10.78 40.94
C GLU A 927 -52.84 12.30 40.71
N GLY A 928 -52.61 13.10 41.76
CA GLY A 928 -52.31 14.53 41.68
C GLY A 928 -50.97 14.83 40.98
N GLU A 929 -49.91 14.08 41.31
CA GLU A 929 -48.60 14.20 40.65
C GLU A 929 -48.66 13.77 39.18
N ARG A 930 -49.43 12.72 38.85
CA ARG A 930 -49.67 12.30 37.45
C ARG A 930 -50.36 13.41 36.65
N ASP A 931 -51.36 14.06 37.23
CA ASP A 931 -52.14 15.10 36.57
C ASP A 931 -51.36 16.45 36.49
N GLU A 932 -50.47 16.74 37.45
CA GLU A 932 -49.52 17.87 37.41
C GLU A 932 -48.46 17.69 36.32
N HIS A 933 -47.93 16.48 36.16
CA HIS A 933 -46.99 16.16 35.09
C HIS A 933 -47.66 16.13 33.70
N ALA A 934 -48.91 15.67 33.60
CA ALA A 934 -49.69 15.79 32.37
C ALA A 934 -49.99 17.26 32.00
N GLY A 935 -50.25 18.12 32.99
CA GLY A 935 -50.40 19.56 32.81
C GLY A 935 -49.11 20.24 32.33
N ARG A 936 -47.95 19.84 32.88
CA ARG A 936 -46.63 20.35 32.48
C ARG A 936 -46.25 19.95 31.05
N ILE A 937 -46.62 18.73 30.63
CA ILE A 937 -46.42 18.24 29.25
C ILE A 937 -47.28 19.05 28.27
N ALA A 938 -48.54 19.32 28.60
CA ALA A 938 -49.42 20.14 27.77
C ALA A 938 -48.95 21.62 27.66
N GLU A 939 -48.37 22.18 28.73
CA GLU A 939 -47.75 23.52 28.73
C GLU A 939 -46.53 23.59 27.78
N LEU A 940 -45.67 22.57 27.81
CA LEU A 940 -44.47 22.48 26.98
C LEU A 940 -44.79 22.23 25.50
N GLU A 941 -45.86 21.47 25.22
CA GLU A 941 -46.37 21.29 23.85
C GLU A 941 -46.93 22.60 23.28
N ALA A 942 -47.63 23.40 24.09
CA ALA A 942 -48.15 24.72 23.70
C ALA A 942 -47.03 25.76 23.47
N GLU A 943 -45.96 25.75 24.28
CA GLU A 943 -44.75 26.56 24.04
C GLU A 943 -44.02 26.15 22.76
N GLY A 944 -43.99 24.85 22.46
CA GLY A 944 -43.44 24.31 21.21
C GLY A 944 -44.19 24.77 19.96
N GLU A 945 -45.53 24.86 20.04
CA GLU A 945 -46.39 25.36 18.97
C GLU A 945 -46.16 26.87 18.72
N GLY A 946 -46.09 27.68 19.80
CA GLY A 946 -45.82 29.12 19.72
C GLY A 946 -44.43 29.47 19.16
N LEU A 947 -43.43 28.59 19.35
CA LEU A 947 -42.12 28.71 18.71
C LEU A 947 -42.16 28.36 17.21
N ARG A 948 -43.01 27.43 16.77
CA ARG A 948 -43.19 27.11 15.33
C ARG A 948 -43.81 28.27 14.55
N GLU A 949 -44.81 28.95 15.12
CA GLU A 949 -45.42 30.14 14.49
C GLU A 949 -44.41 31.29 14.33
N ARG A 950 -43.54 31.50 15.32
CA ARG A 950 -42.45 32.50 15.24
C ARG A 950 -41.40 32.18 14.18
N VAL A 951 -41.13 30.89 13.92
CA VAL A 951 -40.20 30.41 12.88
C VAL A 951 -40.73 30.67 11.46
N GLN A 952 -42.06 30.65 11.25
CA GLN A 952 -42.64 31.00 9.94
C GLN A 952 -42.62 32.50 9.63
N GLN A 953 -42.45 33.37 10.63
CA GLN A 953 -42.52 34.83 10.48
C GLN A 953 -41.17 35.55 10.29
N VAL A 954 -40.04 34.90 10.56
CA VAL A 954 -38.71 35.55 10.49
C VAL A 954 -37.82 34.85 9.48
N GLY A 955 -37.93 35.25 8.21
CA GLY A 955 -36.97 34.92 7.18
C GLY A 955 -35.67 35.69 7.36
N GLY A 956 -34.56 34.97 7.53
CA GLY A 956 -33.19 35.46 7.34
C GLY A 956 -32.48 36.01 8.59
N ASP A 957 -31.92 35.12 9.42
CA ASP A 957 -30.62 35.34 10.07
C ASP A 957 -30.09 34.04 10.73
N THR A 958 -28.94 33.56 10.28
CA THR A 958 -28.40 32.22 10.58
C THR A 958 -27.96 32.03 12.04
N ARG A 959 -27.64 33.13 12.76
CA ARG A 959 -27.25 33.08 14.17
C ARG A 959 -28.43 32.77 15.11
N LYS A 960 -29.62 33.30 14.78
CA LYS A 960 -30.86 33.03 15.52
C LYS A 960 -31.32 31.58 15.33
N ALA A 961 -31.12 31.03 14.12
CA ALA A 961 -31.42 29.64 13.80
C ALA A 961 -30.53 28.62 14.56
N LEU A 962 -29.31 29.00 14.95
CA LEU A 962 -28.40 28.16 15.74
C LEU A 962 -28.75 28.20 17.24
N GLU A 963 -29.07 29.38 17.78
CA GLU A 963 -29.55 29.52 19.17
C GLU A 963 -30.91 28.83 19.39
N GLU A 964 -31.80 28.87 18.39
CA GLU A 964 -33.09 28.16 18.42
C GLU A 964 -32.95 26.63 18.20
N ARG A 965 -31.94 26.16 17.46
CA ARG A 965 -31.59 24.73 17.36
C ARG A 965 -31.05 24.17 18.68
N ALA A 966 -30.27 24.96 19.41
CA ALA A 966 -29.78 24.60 20.74
C ALA A 966 -30.93 24.52 21.77
N ALA A 967 -31.89 25.45 21.70
CA ALA A 967 -33.09 25.42 22.54
C ALA A 967 -33.98 24.20 22.26
N ARG A 968 -34.17 23.81 20.99
CA ARG A 968 -34.90 22.58 20.61
C ARG A 968 -34.22 21.31 21.12
N ARG A 969 -32.90 21.20 20.97
CA ARG A 969 -32.14 20.05 21.50
C ARG A 969 -32.26 19.92 23.02
N LYS A 970 -32.34 21.04 23.74
CA LYS A 970 -32.53 21.05 25.20
C LYS A 970 -33.93 20.61 25.61
N LEU A 971 -34.95 20.96 24.81
CA LEU A 971 -36.33 20.51 25.01
C LEU A 971 -36.49 19.00 24.72
N ASP A 972 -35.89 18.52 23.62
CA ASP A 972 -35.90 17.11 23.23
C ASP A 972 -35.17 16.23 24.25
N ALA A 973 -34.07 16.72 24.84
CA ALA A 973 -33.37 16.05 25.93
C ALA A 973 -34.19 15.99 27.22
N SER A 974 -34.90 17.08 27.57
CA SER A 974 -35.76 17.11 28.76
C SER A 974 -36.98 16.20 28.62
N LEU A 975 -37.52 16.05 27.41
CA LEU A 975 -38.60 15.10 27.10
C LEU A 975 -38.11 13.65 27.17
N ALA A 976 -36.90 13.37 26.70
CA ALA A 976 -36.29 12.05 26.79
C ALA A 976 -36.02 11.62 28.25
N GLU A 977 -35.55 12.53 29.10
CA GLU A 977 -35.39 12.28 30.54
C GLU A 977 -36.72 11.97 31.24
N ALA A 978 -37.79 12.71 30.91
CA ALA A 978 -39.12 12.47 31.47
C ALA A 978 -39.70 11.10 31.07
N VAL A 979 -39.41 10.64 29.84
CA VAL A 979 -39.82 9.31 29.35
C VAL A 979 -39.04 8.19 30.06
N VAL A 980 -37.72 8.37 30.25
CA VAL A 980 -36.86 7.40 30.96
C VAL A 980 -37.26 7.31 32.44
N ALA A 981 -37.58 8.42 33.10
CA ALA A 981 -38.06 8.42 34.49
C ALA A 981 -39.37 7.66 34.66
N ARG A 982 -40.28 7.72 33.68
CA ARG A 982 -41.52 6.93 33.66
C ARG A 982 -41.23 5.44 33.48
N GLU A 983 -40.32 5.08 32.58
CA GLU A 983 -39.94 3.69 32.32
C GLU A 983 -39.20 3.06 33.51
N ASP A 984 -38.41 3.84 34.25
CA ASP A 984 -37.70 3.36 35.44
C ASP A 984 -38.63 3.21 36.64
N ALA A 985 -39.69 4.01 36.75
CA ALA A 985 -40.78 3.78 37.70
C ALA A 985 -41.54 2.46 37.38
N GLU A 986 -41.80 2.19 36.10
CA GLU A 986 -42.38 0.90 35.66
C GLU A 986 -41.45 -0.30 35.92
N LYS A 987 -40.13 -0.13 35.73
CA LYS A 987 -39.14 -1.19 36.05
C LYS A 987 -39.02 -1.44 37.55
N ARG A 988 -39.12 -0.40 38.39
CA ARG A 988 -39.14 -0.56 39.86
C ARG A 988 -40.36 -1.31 40.36
N ALA A 989 -41.53 -1.06 39.77
CA ALA A 989 -42.74 -1.82 40.05
C ALA A 989 -42.56 -3.31 39.69
N ARG A 990 -41.98 -3.61 38.51
CA ARG A 990 -41.68 -4.99 38.08
C ARG A 990 -40.60 -5.69 38.91
N ALA A 991 -39.62 -4.95 39.42
CA ALA A 991 -38.55 -5.50 40.27
C ALA A 991 -39.07 -5.89 41.67
N LEU A 992 -40.04 -5.15 42.21
CA LEU A 992 -40.72 -5.50 43.47
C LEU A 992 -41.65 -6.72 43.29
N GLU A 993 -42.20 -6.90 42.09
CA GLU A 993 -42.97 -8.07 41.70
C GLU A 993 -42.09 -9.35 41.67
N PHE A 994 -40.87 -9.24 41.15
CA PHE A 994 -39.89 -10.32 41.08
C PHE A 994 -39.32 -10.72 42.46
N GLU A 995 -39.13 -9.75 43.37
CA GLU A 995 -38.66 -10.03 44.73
C GLU A 995 -39.75 -10.68 45.62
N ALA A 996 -41.02 -10.40 45.34
CA ALA A 996 -42.14 -11.14 45.93
C ALA A 996 -42.22 -12.59 45.44
N GLU A 997 -41.72 -12.88 44.24
CA GLU A 997 -41.61 -14.21 43.65
C GLU A 997 -40.44 -15.00 44.28
N ARG A 998 -39.31 -14.34 44.54
CA ARG A 998 -38.16 -14.91 45.26
C ARG A 998 -38.47 -15.32 46.70
N LEU A 999 -39.27 -14.52 47.41
CA LEU A 999 -39.71 -14.81 48.79
C LEU A 999 -40.79 -15.91 48.86
N ARG A 1000 -41.42 -16.27 47.72
CA ARG A 1000 -42.32 -17.45 47.62
C ARG A 1000 -41.53 -18.74 47.43
N ASP A 1001 -40.42 -18.68 46.70
CA ASP A 1001 -39.54 -19.83 46.48
C ASP A 1001 -38.74 -20.22 47.74
N GLU A 1002 -38.33 -19.26 48.58
CA GLU A 1002 -37.66 -19.53 49.88
C GLU A 1002 -38.60 -20.16 50.95
N ARG A 1003 -39.92 -20.13 50.73
CA ARG A 1003 -40.89 -20.85 51.57
C ARG A 1003 -41.11 -22.30 51.14
N LEU A 1004 -40.60 -22.71 49.97
CA LEU A 1004 -40.75 -24.06 49.41
C LEU A 1004 -39.67 -25.05 49.90
N GLU A 1005 -38.63 -24.60 50.61
CA GLU A 1005 -37.52 -25.45 51.10
C GLU A 1005 -37.62 -25.88 52.58
N LEU A 1006 -38.73 -25.59 53.28
CA LEU A 1006 -38.97 -26.02 54.66
C LEU A 1006 -40.12 -27.05 54.78
N GLY A 1007 -39.75 -28.34 54.64
CA GLY A 1007 -40.33 -29.45 55.41
C GLY A 1007 -41.43 -30.29 54.77
N GLU A 1008 -41.07 -31.52 54.34
CA GLU A 1008 -41.99 -32.62 54.04
C GLU A 1008 -42.78 -33.07 55.28
N ALA A 1009 -44.12 -33.04 55.21
CA ALA A 1009 -45.00 -34.13 55.67
C ALA A 1009 -46.48 -33.80 55.41
N THR A 1010 -47.09 -34.52 54.46
CA THR A 1010 -48.50 -34.96 54.40
C THR A 1010 -49.60 -33.96 54.76
N ASP A 1011 -50.30 -33.44 53.75
CA ASP A 1011 -51.70 -33.81 53.44
C ASP A 1011 -52.34 -32.78 52.49
N ARG A 1012 -52.82 -33.28 51.34
CA ARG A 1012 -53.86 -32.67 50.47
C ARG A 1012 -53.42 -31.37 49.75
N ALA A 1013 -52.93 -31.40 48.51
CA ALA A 1013 -53.63 -31.88 47.31
C ALA A 1013 -55.09 -31.37 47.14
N ALA A 1014 -55.51 -30.33 47.86
CA ALA A 1014 -56.83 -29.71 47.72
C ALA A 1014 -56.80 -28.19 47.44
N ASP A 1015 -55.71 -27.49 47.74
CA ASP A 1015 -55.55 -26.06 47.39
C ASP A 1015 -54.88 -25.83 46.02
N LEU A 1016 -54.26 -26.87 45.44
CA LEU A 1016 -53.60 -26.77 44.12
C LEU A 1016 -54.61 -26.84 42.95
N ASP A 1017 -55.73 -27.56 43.13
CA ASP A 1017 -56.83 -27.59 42.15
C ASP A 1017 -57.70 -26.32 42.20
N ALA A 1018 -57.65 -25.54 43.29
CA ALA A 1018 -58.38 -24.26 43.40
C ALA A 1018 -57.63 -23.08 42.75
N LEU A 1019 -56.30 -23.14 42.65
CA LEU A 1019 -55.47 -22.11 42.00
C LEU A 1019 -55.23 -22.39 40.50
N LEU A 1020 -55.22 -23.65 40.07
CA LEU A 1020 -55.24 -24.01 38.64
C LEU A 1020 -56.53 -23.55 37.94
N ALA A 1021 -57.66 -23.51 38.65
CA ALA A 1021 -58.92 -22.99 38.12
C ALA A 1021 -58.96 -21.45 37.99
N LEU A 1022 -58.26 -20.70 38.86
CA LEU A 1022 -58.15 -19.23 38.73
C LEU A 1022 -57.15 -18.81 37.64
N ALA A 1023 -56.09 -19.60 37.40
CA ALA A 1023 -55.09 -19.33 36.38
C ALA A 1023 -55.57 -19.65 34.94
N GLU A 1024 -56.52 -20.57 34.78
CA GLU A 1024 -57.15 -20.83 33.48
C GLU A 1024 -58.23 -19.80 33.12
N GLU A 1025 -58.90 -19.18 34.10
CA GLU A 1025 -59.88 -18.12 33.88
C GLU A 1025 -59.21 -16.77 33.50
N GLU A 1026 -58.05 -16.42 34.06
CA GLU A 1026 -57.30 -15.22 33.64
C GLU A 1026 -56.49 -15.41 32.34
N ARG A 1027 -56.15 -16.65 31.98
CA ARG A 1027 -55.54 -16.97 30.67
C ARG A 1027 -56.53 -16.74 29.52
N GLU A 1028 -57.84 -16.94 29.73
CA GLU A 1028 -58.86 -16.66 28.70
C GLU A 1028 -59.18 -15.16 28.55
N ASP A 1029 -58.95 -14.32 29.57
CA ASP A 1029 -59.05 -12.86 29.44
C ASP A 1029 -57.81 -12.19 28.82
N ALA A 1030 -56.61 -12.77 29.00
CA ALA A 1030 -55.40 -12.35 28.29
C ALA A 1030 -55.46 -12.67 26.77
N VAL A 1031 -56.20 -13.71 26.36
CA VAL A 1031 -56.41 -14.05 24.94
C VAL A 1031 -57.32 -13.05 24.22
N ARG A 1032 -58.23 -12.36 24.92
CA ARG A 1032 -59.01 -11.24 24.33
C ARG A 1032 -58.20 -9.96 24.14
N GLY A 1033 -57.13 -9.75 24.92
CA GLY A 1033 -56.20 -8.61 24.75
C GLY A 1033 -55.26 -8.75 23.55
N ARG A 1034 -54.79 -9.98 23.27
CA ARG A 1034 -53.89 -10.28 22.14
C ARG A 1034 -54.52 -10.03 20.77
N ALA A 1035 -55.81 -10.32 20.61
CA ALA A 1035 -56.56 -10.07 19.38
C ALA A 1035 -56.84 -8.57 19.09
N LYS A 1036 -56.68 -7.67 20.07
CA LYS A 1036 -56.85 -6.20 19.88
C LYS A 1036 -55.50 -5.50 19.56
N ALA A 1037 -54.38 -6.08 20.01
CA ALA A 1037 -53.03 -5.63 19.65
C ALA A 1037 -52.63 -6.05 18.22
N GLU A 1038 -52.99 -7.27 17.78
CA GLU A 1038 -52.75 -7.74 16.40
C GLU A 1038 -53.56 -6.91 15.37
N LYS A 1039 -54.77 -6.47 15.71
CA LYS A 1039 -55.54 -5.52 14.87
C LYS A 1039 -54.93 -4.12 14.79
N ARG A 1040 -54.15 -3.70 15.80
CA ARG A 1040 -53.45 -2.40 15.83
C ARG A 1040 -52.14 -2.42 15.05
N VAL A 1041 -51.41 -3.54 15.07
CA VAL A 1041 -50.20 -3.73 14.25
C VAL A 1041 -50.54 -3.79 12.76
N VAL A 1042 -51.64 -4.46 12.39
CA VAL A 1042 -52.13 -4.47 10.99
C VAL A 1042 -52.61 -3.09 10.54
N ALA A 1043 -53.21 -2.28 11.42
CA ALA A 1043 -53.60 -0.91 11.10
C ALA A 1043 -52.39 0.03 10.91
N ILE A 1044 -51.30 -0.19 11.66
CA ILE A 1044 -50.05 0.59 11.52
C ILE A 1044 -49.28 0.19 10.25
N GLN A 1045 -49.28 -1.09 9.89
CA GLN A 1045 -48.68 -1.55 8.62
C GLN A 1045 -49.47 -1.03 7.41
N GLN A 1046 -50.81 -1.01 7.48
CA GLN A 1046 -51.66 -0.42 6.44
C GLN A 1046 -51.46 1.09 6.29
N GLU A 1047 -51.25 1.84 7.39
CA GLU A 1047 -51.00 3.28 7.30
C GLU A 1047 -49.58 3.61 6.80
N ARG A 1048 -48.58 2.80 7.14
CA ARG A 1048 -47.23 2.91 6.58
C ARG A 1048 -47.23 2.66 5.07
N ASP A 1049 -47.94 1.63 4.62
CA ASP A 1049 -48.00 1.29 3.19
C ASP A 1049 -48.84 2.33 2.41
N ARG A 1050 -49.88 2.92 3.05
CA ARG A 1050 -50.64 4.07 2.51
C ARG A 1050 -49.79 5.34 2.39
N LEU A 1051 -48.91 5.61 3.34
CA LEU A 1051 -47.96 6.74 3.27
C LEU A 1051 -46.89 6.51 2.21
N ARG A 1052 -46.47 5.26 1.99
CA ARG A 1052 -45.56 4.90 0.90
C ARG A 1052 -46.21 5.10 -0.48
N GLU A 1053 -47.46 4.68 -0.65
CA GLU A 1053 -48.24 4.93 -1.87
C GLU A 1053 -48.51 6.43 -2.10
N GLN A 1054 -48.71 7.22 -1.04
CA GLN A 1054 -48.85 8.68 -1.14
C GLN A 1054 -47.53 9.37 -1.52
N LEU A 1055 -46.39 8.85 -1.05
CA LEU A 1055 -45.07 9.36 -1.41
C LEU A 1055 -44.72 9.02 -2.86
N GLU A 1056 -45.07 7.82 -3.32
CA GLU A 1056 -44.93 7.39 -4.72
C GLU A 1056 -45.89 8.15 -5.65
N ALA A 1057 -47.13 8.42 -5.23
CA ALA A 1057 -48.07 9.28 -5.96
C ALA A 1057 -47.56 10.74 -6.06
N ALA A 1058 -46.97 11.29 -4.99
CA ALA A 1058 -46.36 12.62 -5.00
C ALA A 1058 -45.10 12.71 -5.88
N THR A 1059 -44.37 11.60 -6.07
CA THR A 1059 -43.23 11.57 -7.02
C THR A 1059 -43.69 11.50 -8.47
N VAL A 1060 -44.82 10.82 -8.76
CA VAL A 1060 -45.44 10.78 -10.09
C VAL A 1060 -46.12 12.12 -10.43
N GLU A 1061 -46.76 12.78 -9.47
CA GLU A 1061 -47.41 14.09 -9.65
C GLU A 1061 -46.37 15.21 -9.87
N ASN A 1062 -45.20 15.13 -9.23
CA ASN A 1062 -44.06 16.02 -9.49
C ASN A 1062 -43.41 15.78 -10.86
N ALA A 1063 -43.36 14.53 -11.34
CA ALA A 1063 -42.90 14.22 -12.70
C ALA A 1063 -43.87 14.73 -13.79
N ALA A 1064 -45.18 14.76 -13.51
CA ALA A 1064 -46.19 15.34 -14.38
C ALA A 1064 -46.19 16.88 -14.38
N LEU A 1065 -45.91 17.51 -13.22
CA LEU A 1065 -45.74 18.97 -13.11
C LEU A 1065 -44.46 19.47 -13.81
N ALA A 1066 -43.37 18.68 -13.79
CA ALA A 1066 -42.15 18.98 -14.55
C ALA A 1066 -42.35 18.90 -16.07
N GLN A 1067 -43.22 18.01 -16.56
CA GLN A 1067 -43.60 17.96 -17.99
C GLN A 1067 -44.54 19.10 -18.41
N ALA A 1068 -45.38 19.63 -17.51
CA ALA A 1068 -46.25 20.78 -17.79
C ALA A 1068 -45.49 22.12 -17.78
N ALA A 1069 -44.41 22.24 -16.98
CA ALA A 1069 -43.58 23.45 -16.91
C ALA A 1069 -42.70 23.68 -18.16
N ALA A 1070 -42.44 22.64 -18.96
CA ALA A 1070 -41.64 22.73 -20.18
C ALA A 1070 -42.38 23.27 -21.42
N ALA A 1071 -43.68 23.63 -21.31
CA ALA A 1071 -44.55 23.89 -22.48
C ALA A 1071 -45.12 25.32 -22.61
N ILE A 1072 -44.67 26.33 -21.86
CA ILE A 1072 -45.22 27.70 -21.98
C ILE A 1072 -44.13 28.73 -22.33
N PRO A 1073 -44.15 29.33 -23.52
CA PRO A 1073 -43.22 30.38 -23.94
C PRO A 1073 -43.77 31.80 -23.72
N VAL A 1074 -42.91 32.81 -24.01
CA VAL A 1074 -43.19 34.25 -24.28
C VAL A 1074 -42.93 35.17 -23.07
N ALA A 1075 -41.89 36.00 -23.04
CA ALA A 1075 -41.51 37.18 -23.86
C ALA A 1075 -42.20 38.52 -23.47
N ALA A 1076 -41.36 39.43 -22.96
CA ALA A 1076 -41.17 40.84 -23.33
C ALA A 1076 -42.31 41.90 -23.22
N GLN A 1077 -41.98 43.04 -22.57
CA GLN A 1077 -41.94 44.42 -23.12
C GLN A 1077 -42.51 45.56 -22.22
N ALA A 1078 -41.72 46.65 -22.18
CA ALA A 1078 -42.07 48.09 -22.18
C ALA A 1078 -42.49 48.86 -20.89
N GLU A 1079 -41.50 49.60 -20.33
CA GLU A 1079 -41.32 51.08 -20.26
C GLU A 1079 -42.43 52.09 -19.81
N PRO A 1080 -42.07 53.31 -19.31
CA PRO A 1080 -42.47 53.85 -17.99
C PRO A 1080 -43.21 55.23 -18.02
N VAL A 1081 -43.64 55.78 -16.87
CA VAL A 1081 -43.62 57.23 -16.50
C VAL A 1081 -44.07 57.53 -15.05
N GLN A 1082 -43.19 58.26 -14.34
CA GLN A 1082 -43.25 59.30 -13.28
C GLN A 1082 -44.33 59.38 -12.16
N GLY A 1083 -43.84 59.56 -10.92
CA GLY A 1083 -44.54 60.24 -9.81
C GLY A 1083 -44.11 59.76 -8.41
N PRO A 1084 -43.74 60.63 -7.45
CA PRO A 1084 -42.97 60.23 -6.26
C PRO A 1084 -43.89 59.92 -5.09
N SER A 1085 -44.01 58.65 -4.69
CA SER A 1085 -44.47 58.17 -3.37
C SER A 1085 -44.54 56.65 -3.40
N GLY A 1086 -43.94 55.98 -2.41
CA GLY A 1086 -44.25 54.59 -2.08
C GLY A 1086 -43.32 53.54 -2.69
N CYS A 1087 -42.44 53.00 -1.85
CA CYS A 1087 -41.54 51.87 -2.09
C CYS A 1087 -42.25 50.51 -2.30
N LEU A 1088 -43.41 50.48 -2.96
CA LEU A 1088 -44.19 49.25 -3.18
C LEU A 1088 -44.11 48.71 -4.63
N GLY A 1089 -43.51 49.45 -5.57
CA GLY A 1089 -43.37 49.01 -6.96
C GLY A 1089 -42.06 48.27 -7.32
N ARG A 1090 -41.02 48.33 -6.48
CA ARG A 1090 -39.72 47.63 -6.72
C ARG A 1090 -39.63 46.24 -6.09
N LEU A 1091 -40.52 45.90 -5.15
CA LEU A 1091 -40.59 44.56 -4.55
C LEU A 1091 -41.28 43.53 -5.46
N GLY A 1092 -42.21 43.93 -6.32
CA GLY A 1092 -42.93 43.01 -7.22
C GLY A 1092 -42.06 42.45 -8.36
N LEU A 1093 -41.15 43.26 -8.91
CA LEU A 1093 -40.22 42.83 -9.97
C LEU A 1093 -39.03 42.02 -9.42
N LEU A 1094 -38.61 42.28 -8.17
CA LEU A 1094 -37.62 41.45 -7.47
C LEU A 1094 -38.22 40.11 -7.01
N ALA A 1095 -39.48 40.07 -6.59
CA ALA A 1095 -40.16 38.82 -6.24
C ALA A 1095 -40.37 37.92 -7.46
N LEU A 1096 -40.72 38.45 -8.63
CA LEU A 1096 -40.86 37.65 -9.86
C LEU A 1096 -39.51 37.15 -10.41
N ALA A 1097 -38.43 37.93 -10.28
CA ALA A 1097 -37.07 37.48 -10.61
C ALA A 1097 -36.53 36.45 -9.60
N PHE A 1098 -36.86 36.60 -8.31
CA PHE A 1098 -36.51 35.64 -7.26
C PHE A 1098 -37.29 34.33 -7.39
N ILE A 1099 -38.58 34.37 -7.73
CA ILE A 1099 -39.39 33.17 -7.97
C ILE A 1099 -38.93 32.45 -9.24
N ALA A 1100 -38.53 33.16 -10.30
CA ALA A 1100 -37.95 32.54 -11.50
C ALA A 1100 -36.54 31.95 -11.25
N ALA A 1101 -35.72 32.58 -10.39
CA ALA A 1101 -34.41 32.07 -10.01
C ALA A 1101 -34.50 30.88 -9.04
N VAL A 1102 -35.47 30.87 -8.13
CA VAL A 1102 -35.74 29.76 -7.20
C VAL A 1102 -36.35 28.57 -7.94
N ALA A 1103 -37.22 28.80 -8.93
CA ALA A 1103 -37.76 27.72 -9.76
C ALA A 1103 -36.73 27.11 -10.73
N ALA A 1104 -35.69 27.86 -11.13
CA ALA A 1104 -34.57 27.34 -11.91
C ALA A 1104 -33.43 26.72 -11.07
N ALA A 1105 -33.43 26.94 -9.76
CA ALA A 1105 -32.49 26.32 -8.81
C ALA A 1105 -33.06 25.06 -8.13
N LEU A 1106 -34.37 24.83 -8.23
CA LEU A 1106 -35.08 23.66 -7.68
C LEU A 1106 -35.52 22.64 -8.75
N ALA A 1107 -35.18 22.87 -10.02
CA ALA A 1107 -35.24 21.90 -11.12
C ALA A 1107 -33.82 21.54 -11.54
#